data_AF-A0A7X7TW15-F1
#
_entry.id   AF-A0A7X7TW15-F1
#
_cell.length_a   1.000
_cell.length_b   1.000
_cell.length_c   1.000
_cell.angle_alpha   90.00
_cell.angle_beta   90.00
_cell.angle_gamma   90.00
#
_symmetry.space_group_name_H-M   'P 1'
#
loop_
_entity.id
_entity.type
_entity.pdbx_description
1 polymer ?
#
loop_
_entity_poly.entity_id
_entity_poly.type
_entity_poly.pdbx_seq_one_letter_code
_entity_poly.pdbx_strand_id
1 'polypeptide(L)'
;MNIAVFASGNGSNFKNLVELEKIGYLKGTIKVLISNRNCVAVDIASENKIPSHIIKPSDFNSDLDYSKTLTEIIKENNIDLIVLAGYLLKLPEDFVGFFQGKIINIHPAILPSFGGKGFYGDNVHKSVIDNGCRITGITIHFIDSDYDKGNIIFQKAISVMPDDTAETLSNKIHKLEYFYYPFIINMIAEGIVTYDNGSVKINSKLSRTVHALVSVSDKTAILDFAKELNKNGILIISTGGTYRTLVDCGIKAVPVEAVTGFDEILGGRVKTLNNTIFGGMLSLRDDGNHIKEMNENFIPRIDIVAVNLYPFEAAAKEYDPFDARLIENIDIGGVSLLRAAAKNHKYVAVASDCDDYIKIVNDLENNKTVSDDTKKFLAVKAFKRTYEYDRAIYQKHTTDDNEKININLSKLFDLRYGENPHQRAALYSSKEKLPFNKLWGKELSYNNILDAYQSWQAVLDFNKPACVIFKHITPCGIATDDDINTAFEKAYSADPLSAYGGIISINRKITKEIAQFLSHKFVEIISAPEFDDEAVEIFKKKKNLRILEWKQDIRDRKVYKSVGDEFLISDPDNTVIADKWEIVSGDDISSDEREALVFAFTCVKHIRSNAIVLTTKDMTVGIGAGQMSRIDSIHMADYKYKQYLSSNPKPSFIVMASDAYFPFNDSIIKAKEIGVSAIIQPGGSVRDQEVIDKARELGIKMVLTGIRHFKHS
;
A
#
# COMPACT_ATOMS: atom_id res chain seq x y z
N MET A 1 -42.52 -3.34 14.01
CA MET A 1 -43.37 -4.11 13.08
C MET A 1 -43.34 -5.56 13.52
N ASN A 2 -44.49 -6.12 13.90
CA ASN A 2 -44.66 -7.53 14.22
C ASN A 2 -45.02 -8.30 12.94
N ILE A 3 -44.33 -9.41 12.69
CA ILE A 3 -44.45 -10.19 11.45
C ILE A 3 -45.00 -11.56 11.76
N ALA A 4 -46.01 -11.99 11.00
CA ALA A 4 -46.40 -13.39 10.91
C ALA A 4 -45.85 -13.98 9.62
N VAL A 5 -45.20 -15.13 9.69
CA VAL A 5 -44.71 -15.83 8.51
C VAL A 5 -45.59 -17.05 8.25
N PHE A 6 -46.00 -17.25 7.01
CA PHE A 6 -46.75 -18.42 6.57
C PHE A 6 -45.85 -19.25 5.66
N ALA A 7 -45.67 -20.53 5.96
CA ALA A 7 -44.79 -21.41 5.17
C ALA A 7 -45.29 -22.85 5.17
N SER A 8 -45.12 -23.54 4.04
CA SER A 8 -45.66 -24.90 3.82
C SER A 8 -44.62 -25.93 3.32
N GLY A 9 -43.34 -25.57 3.24
CA GLY A 9 -42.29 -26.39 2.60
C GLY A 9 -41.00 -26.50 3.42
N ASN A 10 -39.86 -26.53 2.74
CA ASN A 10 -38.53 -26.67 3.36
C ASN A 10 -38.14 -25.49 4.27
N GLY A 11 -38.93 -24.41 4.28
CA GLY A 11 -38.75 -23.28 5.19
C GLY A 11 -37.48 -22.46 4.93
N SER A 12 -36.86 -22.56 3.76
CA SER A 12 -35.58 -21.87 3.48
C SER A 12 -35.70 -20.35 3.56
N ASN A 13 -36.77 -19.77 2.99
CA ASN A 13 -37.08 -18.35 3.15
C ASN A 13 -37.35 -17.98 4.61
N PHE A 14 -38.08 -18.82 5.35
CA PHE A 14 -38.32 -18.59 6.78
C PHE A 14 -37.02 -18.62 7.59
N LYS A 15 -36.15 -19.62 7.37
CA LYS A 15 -34.81 -19.70 7.96
C LYS A 15 -34.00 -18.43 7.69
N ASN A 16 -34.00 -17.97 6.44
CA ASN A 16 -33.30 -16.75 6.05
C ASN A 16 -33.83 -15.52 6.82
N LEU A 17 -35.15 -15.37 6.97
CA LEU A 17 -35.75 -14.28 7.75
C LEU A 17 -35.33 -14.33 9.22
N VAL A 18 -35.35 -15.52 9.84
CA VAL A 18 -34.94 -15.72 11.23
C VAL A 18 -33.45 -15.40 11.43
N GLU A 19 -32.57 -15.82 10.52
CA GLU A 19 -31.14 -15.48 10.57
C GLU A 19 -30.90 -13.97 10.42
N LEU A 20 -31.65 -13.30 9.55
CA LEU A 20 -31.56 -11.86 9.35
C LEU A 20 -32.12 -11.06 10.54
N GLU A 21 -33.13 -11.59 11.23
CA GLU A 21 -33.61 -11.03 12.50
C GLU A 21 -32.53 -11.13 13.59
N LYS A 22 -31.87 -12.29 13.72
CA LYS A 22 -30.81 -12.50 14.73
C LYS A 22 -29.66 -11.51 14.63
N ILE A 23 -29.26 -11.16 13.41
CA ILE A 23 -28.17 -10.19 13.20
C ILE A 23 -28.67 -8.74 13.30
N GLY A 24 -29.99 -8.49 13.41
CA GLY A 24 -30.57 -7.15 13.48
C GLY A 24 -30.76 -6.45 12.12
N TYR A 25 -30.67 -7.20 11.02
CA TYR A 25 -30.92 -6.68 9.68
C TYR A 25 -32.42 -6.48 9.41
N LEU A 26 -33.26 -7.45 9.79
CA LEU A 26 -34.71 -7.38 9.60
C LEU A 26 -35.33 -6.27 10.47
N LYS A 27 -36.07 -5.34 9.87
CA LYS A 27 -36.72 -4.20 10.55
C LYS A 27 -38.10 -4.56 11.13
N GLY A 28 -38.21 -5.77 11.66
CA GLY A 28 -39.41 -6.29 12.31
C GLY A 28 -39.07 -7.52 13.14
N THR A 29 -40.04 -7.96 13.95
CA THR A 29 -39.89 -9.12 14.82
C THR A 29 -40.84 -10.22 14.38
N ILE A 30 -40.31 -11.43 14.18
CA ILE A 30 -41.14 -12.59 13.81
C ILE A 30 -41.85 -13.07 15.07
N LYS A 31 -43.17 -12.95 15.11
CA LYS A 31 -43.99 -13.29 16.29
C LYS A 31 -44.60 -14.67 16.21
N VAL A 32 -44.97 -15.12 15.01
CA VAL A 32 -45.66 -16.39 14.83
C VAL A 32 -45.37 -16.97 13.45
N LEU A 33 -45.22 -18.29 13.40
CA LEU A 33 -45.22 -19.08 12.18
C LEU A 33 -46.59 -19.78 12.04
N ILE A 34 -47.21 -19.66 10.87
CA ILE A 34 -48.39 -20.45 10.51
C ILE A 34 -48.02 -21.41 9.38
N SER A 35 -48.32 -22.69 9.58
CA SER A 35 -48.16 -23.71 8.55
C SER A 35 -49.44 -24.51 8.37
N ASN A 36 -49.62 -25.12 7.21
CA ASN A 36 -50.74 -26.01 6.92
C ASN A 36 -50.41 -27.49 7.11
N ARG A 37 -49.18 -27.82 7.49
CA ARG A 37 -48.71 -29.18 7.76
C ARG A 37 -47.45 -29.13 8.61
N ASN A 38 -47.08 -30.28 9.17
CA ASN A 38 -45.76 -30.40 9.77
C ASN A 38 -44.69 -30.30 8.66
N CYS A 39 -43.69 -29.44 8.85
CA CYS A 39 -42.63 -29.18 7.87
C CYS A 39 -41.40 -28.57 8.54
N VAL A 40 -40.27 -28.51 7.82
CA VAL A 40 -38.99 -28.01 8.32
C VAL A 40 -39.08 -26.59 8.88
N ALA A 41 -40.00 -25.74 8.37
CA ALA A 41 -40.22 -24.42 8.93
C ALA A 41 -40.68 -24.46 10.40
N VAL A 42 -41.50 -25.45 10.78
CA VAL A 42 -41.98 -25.66 12.16
C VAL A 42 -40.82 -26.04 13.08
N ASP A 43 -39.92 -26.90 12.61
CA ASP A 43 -38.71 -27.28 13.35
C ASP A 43 -37.82 -26.06 13.60
N ILE A 44 -37.58 -25.25 12.56
CA ILE A 44 -36.83 -23.98 12.66
C ILE A 44 -37.51 -23.02 13.66
N ALA A 45 -38.83 -22.91 13.65
CA ALA A 45 -39.55 -22.05 14.59
C ALA A 45 -39.34 -22.54 16.03
N SER A 46 -39.44 -23.85 16.26
CA SER A 46 -39.21 -24.47 17.57
C SER A 46 -37.78 -24.21 18.08
N GLU A 47 -36.77 -24.46 17.26
CA GLU A 47 -35.35 -24.21 17.58
C GLU A 47 -35.08 -22.75 17.96
N ASN A 48 -35.84 -21.82 17.38
CA ASN A 48 -35.71 -20.38 17.59
C ASN A 48 -36.73 -19.80 18.57
N LYS A 49 -37.53 -20.66 19.24
CA LYS A 49 -38.55 -20.26 20.21
C LYS A 49 -39.62 -19.31 19.64
N ILE A 50 -39.94 -19.46 18.36
CA ILE A 50 -41.00 -18.74 17.68
C ILE A 50 -42.28 -19.59 17.79
N PRO A 51 -43.38 -19.07 18.37
CA PRO A 51 -44.66 -19.77 18.38
C PRO A 51 -45.08 -20.21 16.98
N SER A 52 -45.53 -21.46 16.84
CA SER A 52 -45.96 -22.01 15.56
C SER A 52 -47.31 -22.70 15.66
N HIS A 53 -48.19 -22.46 14.69
CA HIS A 53 -49.47 -23.15 14.58
C HIS A 53 -49.55 -23.96 13.28
N ILE A 54 -49.99 -25.21 13.37
CA ILE A 54 -50.29 -26.05 12.21
C ILE A 54 -51.81 -26.07 12.05
N ILE A 55 -52.31 -25.38 11.01
CA ILE A 55 -53.73 -25.15 10.76
C ILE A 55 -54.02 -25.33 9.27
N LYS A 56 -54.94 -26.24 8.93
CA LYS A 56 -55.38 -26.46 7.55
C LYS A 56 -56.90 -26.27 7.41
N PRO A 57 -57.40 -25.88 6.23
CA PRO A 57 -58.84 -25.66 6.01
C PRO A 57 -59.71 -26.88 6.38
N SER A 58 -59.19 -28.09 6.17
CA SER A 58 -59.90 -29.34 6.50
C SER A 58 -60.13 -29.57 7.99
N ASP A 59 -59.51 -28.78 8.87
CA ASP A 59 -59.72 -28.85 10.31
C ASP A 59 -61.03 -28.14 10.74
N PHE A 60 -61.71 -27.45 9.82
CA PHE A 60 -62.88 -26.61 10.10
C PHE A 60 -64.10 -27.04 9.28
N ASN A 61 -65.29 -26.79 9.83
CA ASN A 61 -66.57 -27.10 9.18
C ASN A 61 -66.95 -26.10 8.08
N SER A 62 -66.33 -24.91 8.07
CA SER A 62 -66.57 -23.85 7.10
C SER A 62 -65.32 -23.00 6.88
N ASP A 63 -65.19 -22.40 5.69
CA ASP A 63 -64.13 -21.42 5.40
C ASP A 63 -64.19 -20.20 6.33
N LEU A 64 -65.38 -19.86 6.83
CA LEU A 64 -65.59 -18.77 7.77
C LEU A 64 -64.94 -19.07 9.13
N ASP A 65 -65.06 -20.30 9.63
CA ASP A 65 -64.45 -20.70 10.90
C ASP A 65 -62.92 -20.72 10.78
N TYR A 66 -62.40 -21.21 9.66
CA TYR A 66 -60.96 -21.16 9.36
C TYR A 66 -60.44 -19.72 9.30
N SER A 67 -61.15 -18.83 8.61
CA SER A 67 -60.83 -17.40 8.51
C SER A 67 -60.82 -16.71 9.88
N LYS A 68 -61.80 -17.02 10.75
CA LYS A 68 -61.88 -16.48 12.12
C LYS A 68 -60.67 -16.90 12.95
N THR A 69 -60.33 -18.19 12.98
CA THR A 69 -59.19 -18.68 13.76
C THR A 69 -57.87 -18.07 13.30
N LEU A 70 -57.64 -17.96 11.98
CA LEU A 70 -56.46 -17.24 11.49
C LEU A 70 -56.46 -15.78 11.95
N THR A 71 -57.60 -15.09 11.83
CA THR A 71 -57.73 -13.68 12.23
C THR A 71 -57.47 -13.48 13.72
N GLU A 72 -57.94 -14.38 14.58
CA GLU A 72 -57.70 -14.37 16.03
C GLU A 72 -56.21 -14.47 16.35
N ILE A 73 -55.51 -15.45 15.78
CA ILE A 73 -54.06 -15.64 16.00
C ILE A 73 -53.27 -14.38 15.56
N ILE A 74 -53.62 -13.81 14.40
CA ILE A 74 -52.97 -12.60 13.89
C ILE A 74 -53.23 -11.39 14.80
N LYS A 75 -54.45 -11.25 15.34
CA LYS A 75 -54.81 -10.16 16.27
C LYS A 75 -54.15 -10.34 17.64
N GLU A 76 -54.17 -11.54 18.20
CA GLU A 76 -53.56 -11.85 19.50
C GLU A 76 -52.06 -11.55 19.53
N ASN A 77 -51.38 -11.78 18.40
CA ASN A 77 -49.96 -11.50 18.23
C ASN A 77 -49.67 -10.05 17.79
N ASN A 78 -50.69 -9.19 17.67
CA ASN A 78 -50.58 -7.80 17.21
C ASN A 78 -49.78 -7.65 15.91
N ILE A 79 -50.08 -8.49 14.91
CA ILE A 79 -49.31 -8.56 13.66
C ILE A 79 -49.58 -7.35 12.77
N ASP A 80 -48.51 -6.74 12.26
CA ASP A 80 -48.55 -5.60 11.35
C ASP A 80 -48.44 -6.03 9.88
N LEU A 81 -47.69 -7.10 9.60
CA LEU A 81 -47.43 -7.63 8.26
C LEU A 81 -47.43 -9.16 8.26
N ILE A 82 -48.14 -9.74 7.30
CA ILE A 82 -48.15 -11.19 7.04
C ILE A 82 -47.31 -11.47 5.79
N VAL A 83 -46.42 -12.43 5.90
CA VAL A 83 -45.37 -12.73 4.92
C VAL A 83 -45.53 -14.19 4.48
N LEU A 84 -45.97 -14.42 3.23
CA LEU A 84 -46.10 -15.75 2.66
C LEU A 84 -44.75 -16.20 2.07
N ALA A 85 -44.03 -17.03 2.83
CA ALA A 85 -42.73 -17.58 2.49
C ALA A 85 -42.87 -19.03 1.97
N GLY A 86 -43.48 -19.18 0.79
CA GLY A 86 -43.77 -20.51 0.22
C GLY A 86 -44.96 -21.21 0.89
N TYR A 87 -46.02 -20.45 1.19
CA TYR A 87 -47.29 -20.98 1.67
C TYR A 87 -48.17 -21.43 0.50
N LEU A 88 -48.58 -22.70 0.49
CA LEU A 88 -49.20 -23.31 -0.71
C LEU A 88 -50.73 -23.25 -0.75
N LEU A 89 -51.39 -22.71 0.28
CA LEU A 89 -52.84 -22.65 0.34
C LEU A 89 -53.35 -21.26 0.01
N LYS A 90 -54.49 -21.22 -0.68
CA LYS A 90 -55.30 -20.01 -0.83
C LYS A 90 -55.76 -19.56 0.55
N LEU A 91 -55.60 -18.28 0.84
CA LEU A 91 -56.18 -17.69 2.05
C LEU A 91 -57.67 -17.37 1.84
N PRO A 92 -58.52 -17.48 2.86
CA PRO A 92 -59.94 -17.12 2.76
C PRO A 92 -60.13 -15.66 2.36
N GLU A 93 -61.15 -15.38 1.53
CA GLU A 93 -61.40 -14.02 1.01
C GLU A 93 -61.63 -13.01 2.14
N ASP A 94 -62.41 -13.39 3.16
CA ASP A 94 -62.66 -12.54 4.33
C ASP A 94 -61.36 -12.19 5.10
N PHE A 95 -60.43 -13.15 5.20
CA PHE A 95 -59.14 -12.94 5.86
C PHE A 95 -58.28 -11.96 5.06
N VAL A 96 -58.20 -12.16 3.73
CA VAL A 96 -57.47 -11.25 2.84
C VAL A 96 -58.08 -9.85 2.87
N GLY A 97 -59.41 -9.73 2.89
CA GLY A 97 -60.12 -8.46 3.04
C GLY A 97 -59.80 -7.75 4.36
N PHE A 98 -59.74 -8.48 5.48
CA PHE A 98 -59.43 -7.91 6.79
C PHE A 98 -58.01 -7.33 6.89
N PHE A 99 -57.06 -7.93 6.17
CA PHE A 99 -55.65 -7.55 6.18
C PHE A 99 -55.19 -7.03 4.81
N GLN A 100 -56.09 -6.42 4.04
CA GLN A 100 -55.78 -5.90 2.72
C GLN A 100 -54.61 -4.91 2.78
N GLY A 101 -53.63 -5.08 1.89
CA GLY A 101 -52.40 -4.28 1.88
C GLY A 101 -51.42 -4.60 3.02
N LYS A 102 -51.68 -5.65 3.81
CA LYS A 102 -50.81 -6.12 4.90
C LYS A 102 -50.39 -7.59 4.75
N ILE A 103 -50.61 -8.18 3.58
CA ILE A 103 -50.18 -9.53 3.27
C ILE A 103 -49.38 -9.50 1.96
N ILE A 104 -48.14 -9.99 1.99
CA ILE A 104 -47.27 -10.07 0.82
C ILE A 104 -46.87 -11.51 0.51
N ASN A 105 -46.74 -11.82 -0.77
CA ASN A 105 -46.25 -13.11 -1.27
C ASN A 105 -45.00 -12.91 -2.13
N ILE A 106 -44.14 -13.92 -2.15
CA ILE A 106 -43.06 -14.04 -3.12
C ILE A 106 -43.32 -15.23 -4.04
N HIS A 107 -43.34 -14.96 -5.34
CA HIS A 107 -43.58 -15.92 -6.39
C HIS A 107 -42.29 -16.19 -7.18
N PRO A 108 -41.89 -17.45 -7.42
CA PRO A 108 -40.63 -17.82 -8.08
C PRO A 108 -40.68 -17.72 -9.61
N ALA A 109 -41.43 -16.75 -10.15
CA ALA A 109 -41.49 -16.39 -11.57
C ALA A 109 -41.90 -14.91 -11.76
N ILE A 110 -41.80 -14.41 -13.00
CA ILE A 110 -42.28 -13.07 -13.39
C ILE A 110 -43.79 -13.13 -13.67
N LEU A 111 -44.59 -12.64 -12.73
CA LEU A 111 -46.04 -12.52 -12.90
C LEU A 111 -46.39 -11.46 -13.97
N PRO A 112 -47.51 -11.63 -14.70
CA PRO A 112 -48.53 -12.67 -14.54
C PRO A 112 -48.17 -14.03 -15.16
N SER A 113 -46.99 -14.15 -15.79
CA SER A 113 -46.56 -15.41 -16.40
C SER A 113 -46.23 -16.46 -15.35
N PHE A 114 -46.64 -17.71 -15.59
CA PHE A 114 -46.45 -18.83 -14.67
C PHE A 114 -46.99 -18.55 -13.26
N GLY A 115 -48.07 -17.79 -13.13
CA GLY A 115 -48.84 -17.60 -11.89
C GLY A 115 -50.08 -18.49 -11.84
N GLY A 116 -50.64 -18.67 -10.65
CA GLY A 116 -51.87 -19.43 -10.44
C GLY A 116 -51.67 -20.86 -9.93
N LYS A 117 -52.78 -21.59 -9.81
CA LYS A 117 -52.80 -22.91 -9.18
C LYS A 117 -51.91 -23.91 -9.93
N GLY A 118 -50.97 -24.53 -9.20
CA GLY A 118 -50.04 -25.54 -9.75
C GLY A 118 -48.66 -25.01 -10.11
N PHE A 119 -48.52 -23.68 -10.21
CA PHE A 119 -47.25 -23.01 -10.43
C PHE A 119 -46.58 -22.67 -9.10
N TYR A 120 -46.11 -23.68 -8.38
CA TYR A 120 -45.28 -23.52 -7.18
C TYR A 120 -44.16 -24.57 -7.13
N GLY A 121 -43.09 -24.27 -6.39
CA GLY A 121 -41.92 -25.14 -6.29
C GLY A 121 -41.31 -25.47 -7.66
N ASP A 122 -40.80 -26.69 -7.82
CA ASP A 122 -40.13 -27.14 -9.06
C ASP A 122 -41.01 -27.07 -10.31
N ASN A 123 -42.34 -27.11 -10.15
CA ASN A 123 -43.27 -27.07 -11.29
C ASN A 123 -43.19 -25.74 -12.05
N VAL A 124 -42.92 -24.63 -11.36
CA VAL A 124 -42.72 -23.32 -12.02
C VAL A 124 -41.48 -23.37 -12.89
N HIS A 125 -40.35 -23.81 -12.32
CA HIS A 125 -39.08 -23.83 -13.02
C HIS A 125 -39.09 -24.78 -14.20
N LYS A 126 -39.70 -25.97 -14.06
CA LYS A 126 -39.95 -26.90 -15.17
C LYS A 126 -40.77 -26.24 -16.26
N SER A 127 -41.89 -25.59 -15.90
CA SER A 127 -42.75 -24.92 -16.88
C SER A 127 -42.02 -23.80 -17.62
N VAL A 128 -41.20 -23.00 -16.93
CA VAL A 128 -40.38 -21.95 -17.56
C VAL A 128 -39.42 -22.54 -18.60
N ILE A 129 -38.76 -23.66 -18.28
CA ILE A 129 -37.81 -24.33 -19.17
C ILE A 129 -38.54 -25.00 -20.34
N ASP A 130 -39.62 -25.73 -20.07
CA ASP A 130 -40.42 -26.46 -21.05
C ASP A 130 -41.05 -25.53 -22.09
N ASN A 131 -41.37 -24.29 -21.70
CA ASN A 131 -41.88 -23.25 -22.61
C ASN A 131 -40.76 -22.48 -23.33
N GLY A 132 -39.49 -22.86 -23.14
CA GLY A 132 -38.35 -22.25 -23.82
C GLY A 132 -38.06 -20.80 -23.42
N CYS A 133 -38.50 -20.36 -22.24
CA CYS A 133 -38.26 -19.00 -21.77
C CYS A 133 -36.75 -18.74 -21.64
N ARG A 134 -36.33 -17.51 -21.97
CA ARG A 134 -34.95 -17.02 -21.79
C ARG A 134 -34.82 -16.06 -20.61
N ILE A 135 -35.94 -15.69 -20.02
CA ILE A 135 -36.03 -14.79 -18.88
C ILE A 135 -37.06 -15.38 -17.90
N THR A 136 -36.73 -15.39 -16.62
CA THR A 136 -37.67 -15.57 -15.51
C THR A 136 -37.22 -14.67 -14.36
N GLY A 137 -37.61 -14.95 -13.11
CA GLY A 137 -37.22 -14.14 -11.97
C GLY A 137 -38.13 -14.35 -10.78
N ILE A 138 -38.14 -13.37 -9.88
CA ILE A 138 -39.05 -13.34 -8.74
C ILE A 138 -40.06 -12.20 -8.90
N THR A 139 -41.25 -12.40 -8.34
CA THR A 139 -42.24 -11.34 -8.13
C THR A 139 -42.62 -11.26 -6.66
N ILE A 140 -42.56 -10.07 -6.08
CA ILE A 140 -43.10 -9.78 -4.75
C ILE A 140 -44.33 -8.89 -4.95
N HIS A 141 -45.46 -9.28 -4.38
CA HIS A 141 -46.73 -8.58 -4.56
C HIS A 141 -47.57 -8.60 -3.29
N PHE A 142 -48.46 -7.62 -3.14
CA PHE A 142 -49.56 -7.75 -2.18
C PHE A 142 -50.52 -8.80 -2.71
N ILE A 143 -51.05 -9.65 -1.83
CA ILE A 143 -52.03 -10.65 -2.26
C ILE A 143 -53.42 -10.03 -2.40
N ASP A 144 -54.23 -10.61 -3.27
CA ASP A 144 -55.67 -10.40 -3.39
C ASP A 144 -56.41 -11.73 -3.14
N SER A 145 -57.71 -11.75 -3.41
CA SER A 145 -58.53 -12.96 -3.28
C SER A 145 -58.25 -13.99 -4.39
N ASP A 146 -57.41 -13.68 -5.39
CA ASP A 146 -57.03 -14.60 -6.46
C ASP A 146 -55.58 -15.06 -6.29
N TYR A 147 -55.21 -16.17 -6.92
CA TYR A 147 -53.81 -16.59 -6.91
C TYR A 147 -52.98 -15.67 -7.80
N ASP A 148 -51.94 -15.07 -7.21
CA ASP A 148 -50.87 -14.36 -7.92
C ASP A 148 -51.34 -13.22 -8.85
N LYS A 149 -52.46 -12.58 -8.51
CA LYS A 149 -53.02 -11.44 -9.27
C LYS A 149 -52.96 -10.11 -8.54
N GLY A 150 -52.62 -10.12 -7.26
CA GLY A 150 -52.54 -8.89 -6.48
C GLY A 150 -51.43 -7.95 -6.95
N ASN A 151 -51.47 -6.72 -6.43
CA ASN A 151 -50.64 -5.63 -6.92
C ASN A 151 -49.14 -5.89 -6.73
N ILE A 152 -48.41 -5.89 -7.85
CA ILE A 152 -46.96 -6.12 -7.90
C ILE A 152 -46.23 -4.97 -7.20
N ILE A 153 -45.38 -5.33 -6.24
CA ILE A 153 -44.45 -4.42 -5.57
C ILE A 153 -43.14 -4.38 -6.32
N PHE A 154 -42.59 -5.56 -6.62
CA PHE A 154 -41.24 -5.70 -7.14
C PHE A 154 -41.13 -6.92 -8.05
N GLN A 155 -40.33 -6.77 -9.10
CA GLN A 155 -39.90 -7.88 -9.95
C GLN A 155 -38.41 -7.80 -10.22
N LYS A 156 -37.72 -8.94 -10.17
CA LYS A 156 -36.32 -9.05 -10.58
C LYS A 156 -36.17 -10.14 -11.60
N ALA A 157 -35.79 -9.76 -12.81
CA ALA A 157 -35.54 -10.69 -13.90
C ALA A 157 -34.13 -11.29 -13.83
N ILE A 158 -34.01 -12.54 -14.26
CA ILE A 158 -32.75 -13.27 -14.50
C ILE A 158 -32.82 -13.98 -15.85
N SER A 159 -31.66 -14.29 -16.41
CA SER A 159 -31.56 -15.08 -17.64
C SER A 159 -31.75 -16.57 -17.34
N VAL A 160 -32.38 -17.29 -18.27
CA VAL A 160 -32.45 -18.75 -18.29
C VAL A 160 -31.48 -19.26 -19.35
N MET A 161 -30.46 -19.98 -18.92
CA MET A 161 -29.40 -20.49 -19.80
C MET A 161 -29.86 -21.78 -20.50
N PRO A 162 -29.31 -22.11 -21.68
CA PRO A 162 -29.69 -23.32 -22.42
C PRO A 162 -29.49 -24.64 -21.64
N ASP A 163 -28.57 -24.65 -20.69
CA ASP A 163 -28.19 -25.77 -19.84
C ASP A 163 -28.82 -25.71 -18.44
N ASP A 164 -29.65 -24.70 -18.15
CA ASP A 164 -30.35 -24.63 -16.87
C ASP A 164 -31.36 -25.79 -16.72
N THR A 165 -31.31 -26.43 -15.57
CA THR A 165 -32.32 -27.39 -15.10
C THR A 165 -33.28 -26.70 -14.13
N ALA A 166 -34.40 -27.35 -13.80
CA ALA A 166 -35.32 -26.81 -12.80
C ALA A 166 -34.62 -26.56 -11.44
N GLU A 167 -33.66 -27.41 -11.08
CA GLU A 167 -32.87 -27.29 -9.85
C GLU A 167 -31.87 -26.12 -9.92
N THR A 168 -31.10 -25.98 -11.00
CA THR A 168 -30.14 -24.87 -11.13
C THR A 168 -30.88 -23.53 -11.20
N LEU A 169 -32.02 -23.49 -11.88
CA LEU A 169 -32.86 -22.30 -11.94
C LEU A 169 -33.48 -21.97 -10.59
N SER A 170 -33.97 -22.97 -9.85
CA SER A 170 -34.47 -22.79 -8.48
C SER A 170 -33.39 -22.21 -7.56
N ASN A 171 -32.14 -22.70 -7.66
CA ASN A 171 -31.02 -22.18 -6.89
C ASN A 171 -30.69 -20.72 -7.23
N LYS A 172 -30.78 -20.32 -8.51
CA LYS A 172 -30.64 -18.91 -8.91
C LYS A 172 -31.76 -18.07 -8.30
N ILE A 173 -33.01 -18.52 -8.43
CA ILE A 173 -34.19 -17.84 -7.89
C ILE A 173 -34.10 -17.65 -6.37
N HIS A 174 -33.78 -18.70 -5.61
CA HIS A 174 -33.63 -18.62 -4.16
C HIS A 174 -32.62 -17.57 -3.71
N LYS A 175 -31.50 -17.38 -4.44
CA LYS A 175 -30.54 -16.29 -4.13
C LYS A 175 -31.23 -14.92 -4.14
N LEU A 176 -32.08 -14.67 -5.14
CA LEU A 176 -32.83 -13.42 -5.25
C LEU A 176 -33.85 -13.29 -4.12
N GLU A 177 -34.57 -14.36 -3.80
CA GLU A 177 -35.56 -14.38 -2.71
C GLU A 177 -34.91 -14.06 -1.35
N TYR A 178 -33.77 -14.66 -1.06
CA TYR A 178 -33.04 -14.46 0.19
C TYR A 178 -32.56 -13.01 0.39
N PHE A 179 -32.43 -12.24 -0.69
CA PHE A 179 -32.06 -10.84 -0.62
C PHE A 179 -33.29 -9.91 -0.70
N TYR A 180 -34.07 -10.00 -1.77
CA TYR A 180 -35.11 -9.02 -2.06
C TYR A 180 -36.33 -9.17 -1.17
N TYR A 181 -36.68 -10.38 -0.73
CA TYR A 181 -37.83 -10.55 0.14
C TYR A 181 -37.67 -9.84 1.50
N PRO A 182 -36.58 -10.07 2.27
CA PRO A 182 -36.33 -9.30 3.48
C PRO A 182 -36.08 -7.81 3.22
N PHE A 183 -35.48 -7.46 2.08
CA PHE A 183 -35.29 -6.04 1.72
C PHE A 183 -36.63 -5.31 1.54
N ILE A 184 -37.59 -5.92 0.83
CA ILE A 184 -38.94 -5.36 0.68
C ILE A 184 -39.69 -5.33 2.02
N ILE A 185 -39.56 -6.37 2.85
CA ILE A 185 -40.13 -6.36 4.21
C ILE A 185 -39.60 -5.15 5.01
N ASN A 186 -38.29 -4.87 4.94
CA ASN A 186 -37.70 -3.70 5.57
C ASN A 186 -38.24 -2.39 5.00
N MET A 187 -38.39 -2.30 3.67
CA MET A 187 -38.98 -1.11 3.03
C MET A 187 -40.43 -0.88 3.46
N ILE A 188 -41.23 -1.94 3.63
CA ILE A 188 -42.60 -1.83 4.17
C ILE A 188 -42.56 -1.39 5.63
N ALA A 189 -41.71 -2.00 6.46
CA ALA A 189 -41.54 -1.63 7.86
C ALA A 189 -41.14 -0.16 8.06
N GLU A 190 -40.38 0.38 7.11
CA GLU A 190 -39.92 1.76 7.11
C GLU A 190 -40.92 2.73 6.48
N GLY A 191 -42.02 2.24 5.90
CA GLY A 191 -43.03 3.04 5.19
C GLY A 191 -42.53 3.55 3.83
N ILE A 192 -41.49 2.94 3.26
CA ILE A 192 -41.00 3.23 1.91
C ILE A 192 -41.94 2.61 0.88
N VAL A 193 -42.33 1.35 1.09
CA VAL A 193 -43.38 0.71 0.29
C VAL A 193 -44.67 0.70 1.10
N THR A 194 -45.73 1.25 0.54
CA THR A 194 -47.06 1.28 1.17
C THR A 194 -48.13 0.86 0.18
N TYR A 195 -49.24 0.35 0.70
CA TYR A 195 -50.44 0.07 -0.07
C TYR A 195 -51.49 1.15 0.18
N ASP A 196 -51.95 1.83 -0.87
CA ASP A 196 -52.95 2.90 -0.76
C ASP A 196 -53.97 2.81 -1.90
N ASN A 197 -55.25 2.76 -1.56
CA ASN A 197 -56.39 2.74 -2.48
C ASN A 197 -56.24 1.75 -3.64
N GLY A 198 -55.79 0.53 -3.36
CA GLY A 198 -55.65 -0.51 -4.39
C GLY A 198 -54.37 -0.42 -5.22
N SER A 199 -53.39 0.40 -4.83
CA SER A 199 -52.14 0.62 -5.57
C SER A 199 -50.91 0.57 -4.67
N VAL A 200 -49.77 0.18 -5.23
CA VAL A 200 -48.46 0.25 -4.55
C VAL A 200 -47.90 1.67 -4.70
N LYS A 201 -47.48 2.26 -3.58
CA LYS A 201 -46.76 3.54 -3.54
C LYS A 201 -45.34 3.34 -3.01
N ILE A 202 -44.39 4.00 -3.66
CA ILE A 202 -42.98 4.03 -3.28
C ILE A 202 -42.64 5.46 -2.82
N ASN A 203 -42.39 5.63 -1.53
CA ASN A 203 -42.11 6.93 -0.91
C ASN A 203 -40.62 7.27 -0.98
N SER A 204 -40.29 8.55 -1.18
CA SER A 204 -38.91 9.05 -1.23
C SER A 204 -38.31 9.23 0.17
N LYS A 205 -38.14 8.12 0.90
CA LYS A 205 -37.52 8.07 2.22
C LYS A 205 -36.27 7.19 2.17
N LEU A 206 -35.16 7.69 2.71
CA LEU A 206 -33.92 6.91 2.77
C LEU A 206 -34.08 5.71 3.69
N SER A 207 -33.72 4.52 3.20
CA SER A 207 -33.75 3.32 4.02
C SER A 207 -32.70 3.32 5.14
N ARG A 208 -33.07 2.77 6.29
CA ARG A 208 -32.15 2.51 7.43
C ARG A 208 -31.50 1.13 7.34
N THR A 209 -31.80 0.37 6.29
CA THR A 209 -31.17 -0.92 6.03
C THR A 209 -29.83 -0.71 5.35
N VAL A 210 -28.75 -1.20 5.96
CA VAL A 210 -27.36 -0.94 5.53
C VAL A 210 -26.70 -2.22 5.03
N HIS A 211 -25.91 -2.10 3.97
CA HIS A 211 -25.17 -3.21 3.38
C HIS A 211 -23.67 -2.91 3.31
N ALA A 212 -22.87 -3.97 3.37
CA ALA A 212 -21.45 -3.94 3.09
C ALA A 212 -21.14 -4.76 1.84
N LEU A 213 -20.41 -4.19 0.89
CA LEU A 213 -19.87 -4.93 -0.26
C LEU A 213 -18.46 -5.42 0.08
N VAL A 214 -18.24 -6.73 0.07
CA VAL A 214 -16.96 -7.35 0.40
C VAL A 214 -16.46 -8.18 -0.78
N SER A 215 -15.37 -7.75 -1.41
CA SER A 215 -14.74 -8.45 -2.55
C SER A 215 -13.22 -8.40 -2.41
N VAL A 216 -12.66 -9.42 -1.75
CA VAL A 216 -11.23 -9.48 -1.43
C VAL A 216 -10.56 -10.70 -2.05
N SER A 217 -9.32 -10.50 -2.48
CA SER A 217 -8.41 -11.55 -2.94
C SER A 217 -7.64 -12.15 -1.77
N ASP A 218 -7.05 -11.28 -0.95
CA ASP A 218 -6.47 -11.62 0.35
C ASP A 218 -7.57 -11.66 1.41
N LYS A 219 -7.72 -12.80 2.08
CA LYS A 219 -8.77 -13.07 3.07
C LYS A 219 -8.29 -12.83 4.52
N THR A 220 -7.10 -12.25 4.69
CA THR A 220 -6.57 -11.90 6.01
C THR A 220 -7.57 -11.05 6.79
N ALA A 221 -7.84 -11.45 8.04
CA ALA A 221 -8.77 -10.80 8.98
C ALA A 221 -10.24 -10.63 8.51
N ILE A 222 -10.64 -11.20 7.37
CA ILE A 222 -11.96 -10.92 6.79
C ILE A 222 -13.11 -11.51 7.61
N LEU A 223 -12.89 -12.66 8.24
CA LEU A 223 -13.92 -13.35 9.03
C LEU A 223 -14.32 -12.52 10.26
N ASP A 224 -13.34 -11.98 10.97
CA ASP A 224 -13.61 -11.20 12.18
C ASP A 224 -14.25 -9.86 11.84
N PHE A 225 -13.80 -9.22 10.76
CA PHE A 225 -14.46 -8.03 10.22
C PHE A 225 -15.93 -8.31 9.88
N ALA A 226 -16.19 -9.41 9.17
CA ALA A 226 -17.53 -9.77 8.72
C ALA A 226 -18.48 -10.12 9.88
N LYS A 227 -17.98 -10.76 10.94
CA LYS A 227 -18.75 -11.01 12.18
C LYS A 227 -19.21 -9.70 12.81
N GLU A 228 -18.31 -8.73 12.94
CA GLU A 228 -18.62 -7.43 13.53
C GLU A 228 -19.61 -6.62 12.67
N LEU A 229 -19.54 -6.74 11.33
CA LEU A 229 -20.56 -6.17 10.45
C LEU A 229 -21.96 -6.78 10.70
N ASN A 230 -22.07 -8.11 10.72
CA ASN A 230 -23.35 -8.77 10.99
C ASN A 230 -23.89 -8.40 12.37
N LYS A 231 -23.07 -8.39 13.42
CA LYS A 231 -23.47 -7.98 14.79
C LYS A 231 -24.03 -6.55 14.85
N ASN A 232 -23.68 -5.69 13.90
CA ASN A 232 -24.21 -4.33 13.77
C ASN A 232 -25.41 -4.23 12.81
N GLY A 233 -26.05 -5.35 12.42
CA GLY A 233 -27.22 -5.34 11.54
C GLY A 233 -26.92 -5.06 10.08
N ILE A 234 -25.66 -5.23 9.67
CA ILE A 234 -25.21 -4.98 8.29
C ILE A 234 -25.16 -6.30 7.54
N LEU A 235 -25.93 -6.38 6.45
CA LEU A 235 -25.89 -7.55 5.56
C LEU A 235 -24.74 -7.42 4.57
N ILE A 236 -23.98 -8.49 4.41
CA ILE A 236 -22.83 -8.54 3.52
C ILE A 236 -23.28 -9.02 2.14
N ILE A 237 -22.91 -8.26 1.11
CA ILE A 237 -22.96 -8.62 -0.30
C ILE A 237 -21.54 -8.99 -0.72
N SER A 238 -21.32 -10.17 -1.31
CA SER A 238 -19.95 -10.64 -1.58
C SER A 238 -19.81 -11.41 -2.90
N THR A 239 -18.58 -11.40 -3.45
CA THR A 239 -18.24 -12.05 -4.72
C THR A 239 -17.79 -13.50 -4.51
N GLY A 240 -17.95 -14.34 -5.53
CA GLY A 240 -17.96 -15.81 -5.46
C GLY A 240 -16.99 -16.49 -4.48
N GLY A 241 -15.68 -16.20 -4.54
CA GLY A 241 -14.69 -16.83 -3.65
C GLY A 241 -14.78 -16.33 -2.20
N THR A 242 -15.05 -15.04 -2.00
CA THR A 242 -15.20 -14.44 -0.67
C THR A 242 -16.52 -14.88 -0.03
N TYR A 243 -17.61 -14.86 -0.80
CA TYR A 243 -18.94 -15.30 -0.37
C TYR A 243 -18.91 -16.72 0.21
N ARG A 244 -18.27 -17.67 -0.48
CA ARG A 244 -18.12 -19.05 -0.01
C ARG A 244 -17.40 -19.11 1.34
N THR A 245 -16.24 -18.46 1.45
CA THR A 245 -15.49 -18.41 2.72
C THR A 245 -16.33 -17.87 3.89
N LEU A 246 -17.13 -16.83 3.66
CA LEU A 246 -17.98 -16.25 4.70
C LEU A 246 -19.07 -17.23 5.14
N VAL A 247 -19.83 -17.79 4.19
CA VAL A 247 -20.95 -18.68 4.49
C VAL A 247 -20.49 -20.00 5.13
N ASP A 248 -19.38 -20.57 4.66
CA ASP A 248 -18.80 -21.80 5.24
C ASP A 248 -18.38 -21.60 6.71
N CYS A 249 -18.11 -20.36 7.12
CA CYS A 249 -17.80 -19.98 8.50
C CYS A 249 -19.03 -19.50 9.30
N GLY A 250 -20.25 -19.67 8.78
CA GLY A 250 -21.48 -19.27 9.45
C GLY A 250 -21.77 -17.77 9.43
N ILE A 251 -21.09 -17.00 8.59
CA ILE A 251 -21.33 -15.56 8.43
C ILE A 251 -22.49 -15.33 7.46
N LYS A 252 -23.42 -14.43 7.83
CA LYS A 252 -24.56 -14.12 6.99
C LYS A 252 -24.14 -13.16 5.87
N ALA A 253 -24.11 -13.71 4.66
CA ALA A 253 -23.85 -12.97 3.43
C ALA A 253 -24.79 -13.43 2.31
N VAL A 254 -24.92 -12.58 1.29
CA VAL A 254 -25.56 -12.90 0.01
C VAL A 254 -24.56 -12.72 -1.14
N PRO A 255 -24.68 -13.52 -2.20
CA PRO A 255 -23.82 -13.38 -3.37
C PRO A 255 -24.22 -12.12 -4.17
N VAL A 256 -23.29 -11.48 -4.88
CA VAL A 256 -23.57 -10.27 -5.71
C VAL A 256 -24.70 -10.52 -6.71
N GLU A 257 -24.77 -11.73 -7.26
CA GLU A 257 -25.78 -12.22 -8.20
C GLU A 257 -27.20 -12.14 -7.63
N ALA A 258 -27.36 -12.28 -6.30
CA ALA A 258 -28.65 -12.12 -5.63
C ALA A 258 -29.21 -10.70 -5.77
N VAL A 259 -28.32 -9.72 -5.85
CA VAL A 259 -28.64 -8.29 -5.93
C VAL A 259 -28.70 -7.83 -7.39
N THR A 260 -27.78 -8.30 -8.22
CA THR A 260 -27.69 -7.88 -9.63
C THR A 260 -28.67 -8.63 -10.53
N GLY A 261 -29.03 -9.87 -10.20
CA GLY A 261 -29.74 -10.79 -11.10
C GLY A 261 -28.90 -11.25 -12.31
N PHE A 262 -27.58 -11.03 -12.24
CA PHE A 262 -26.65 -11.27 -13.34
C PHE A 262 -25.50 -12.15 -12.86
N ASP A 263 -25.30 -13.28 -13.53
CA ASP A 263 -24.22 -14.23 -13.25
C ASP A 263 -22.85 -13.64 -13.64
N GLU A 264 -21.79 -14.16 -13.03
CA GLU A 264 -20.41 -13.83 -13.41
C GLU A 264 -20.09 -14.35 -14.83
N ILE A 265 -19.58 -13.47 -15.70
CA ILE A 265 -19.26 -13.81 -17.12
C ILE A 265 -17.81 -13.50 -17.48
N LEU A 266 -17.38 -13.96 -18.66
CA LEU A 266 -16.07 -13.68 -19.26
C LEU A 266 -14.89 -14.08 -18.34
N GLY A 267 -15.00 -15.27 -17.71
CA GLY A 267 -13.96 -15.78 -16.81
C GLY A 267 -13.80 -14.96 -15.52
N GLY A 268 -14.83 -14.22 -15.11
CA GLY A 268 -14.81 -13.40 -13.89
C GLY A 268 -14.35 -11.96 -14.06
N ARG A 269 -14.11 -11.54 -15.30
CA ARG A 269 -13.78 -10.15 -15.64
C ARG A 269 -14.96 -9.20 -15.39
N VAL A 270 -16.20 -9.68 -15.51
CA VAL A 270 -17.42 -8.88 -15.30
C VAL A 270 -18.30 -9.55 -14.25
N LYS A 271 -18.19 -9.05 -13.01
CA LYS A 271 -18.93 -9.52 -11.83
C LYS A 271 -19.67 -8.41 -11.08
N THR A 272 -18.98 -7.29 -10.83
CA THR A 272 -19.49 -6.19 -9.98
C THR A 272 -19.81 -4.91 -10.75
N LEU A 273 -19.48 -4.85 -12.05
CA LEU A 273 -19.76 -3.72 -12.95
C LEU A 273 -21.26 -3.68 -13.30
N ASN A 274 -22.08 -3.26 -12.34
CA ASN A 274 -23.54 -3.29 -12.43
C ASN A 274 -24.18 -2.04 -11.79
N ASN A 275 -25.25 -1.52 -12.41
CA ASN A 275 -25.95 -0.32 -11.97
C ASN A 275 -26.50 -0.41 -10.54
N THR A 276 -26.93 -1.60 -10.10
CA THR A 276 -27.43 -1.78 -8.72
C THR A 276 -26.29 -1.63 -7.70
N ILE A 277 -25.10 -2.17 -7.99
CA ILE A 277 -23.94 -2.05 -7.09
C ILE A 277 -23.42 -0.61 -7.09
N PHE A 278 -23.17 -0.03 -8.27
CA PHE A 278 -22.63 1.32 -8.37
C PHE A 278 -23.65 2.38 -7.95
N GLY A 279 -24.93 2.22 -8.28
CA GLY A 279 -26.02 3.05 -7.79
C GLY A 279 -26.14 2.97 -6.27
N GLY A 280 -25.96 1.79 -5.69
CA GLY A 280 -25.93 1.60 -4.24
C GLY A 280 -24.77 2.32 -3.54
N MET A 281 -23.62 2.49 -4.19
CA MET A 281 -22.46 3.19 -3.63
C MET A 281 -22.42 4.70 -3.94
N LEU A 282 -22.81 5.12 -5.15
CA LEU A 282 -22.58 6.49 -5.65
C LEU A 282 -23.73 7.46 -5.39
N SER A 283 -24.87 6.97 -4.92
CA SER A 283 -26.03 7.81 -4.62
C SER A 283 -25.78 8.73 -3.42
N LEU A 284 -26.17 9.99 -3.57
CA LEU A 284 -26.11 10.98 -2.50
C LEU A 284 -27.31 10.77 -1.56
N ARG A 285 -27.05 10.67 -0.25
CA ARG A 285 -28.08 10.33 0.75
C ARG A 285 -28.86 11.54 1.26
N ASP A 286 -28.47 12.74 0.85
CA ASP A 286 -29.17 14.01 1.14
C ASP A 286 -29.83 14.61 -0.10
N ASP A 287 -29.74 13.95 -1.26
CA ASP A 287 -30.41 14.34 -2.49
C ASP A 287 -31.72 13.56 -2.64
N GLY A 288 -32.84 14.29 -2.65
CA GLY A 288 -34.18 13.69 -2.74
C GLY A 288 -34.45 12.95 -4.06
N ASN A 289 -33.83 13.38 -5.17
CA ASN A 289 -33.96 12.69 -6.46
C ASN A 289 -33.20 11.37 -6.45
N HIS A 290 -31.97 11.35 -5.92
CA HIS A 290 -31.20 10.12 -5.78
C HIS A 290 -31.93 9.10 -4.89
N ILE A 291 -32.50 9.53 -3.76
CA ILE A 291 -33.29 8.65 -2.88
C ILE A 291 -34.50 8.09 -3.62
N LYS A 292 -35.21 8.93 -4.37
CA LYS A 292 -36.36 8.52 -5.17
C LYS A 292 -35.97 7.45 -6.18
N GLU A 293 -34.94 7.71 -6.99
CA GLU A 293 -34.44 6.78 -8.01
C GLU A 293 -33.98 5.45 -7.39
N MET A 294 -33.28 5.49 -6.25
CA MET A 294 -32.91 4.26 -5.54
C MET A 294 -34.12 3.44 -5.14
N ASN A 295 -35.14 4.07 -4.57
CA ASN A 295 -36.32 3.36 -4.08
C ASN A 295 -37.17 2.81 -5.24
N GLU A 296 -37.37 3.59 -6.30
CA GLU A 296 -38.12 3.16 -7.50
C GLU A 296 -37.43 2.02 -8.24
N ASN A 297 -36.09 1.97 -8.21
CA ASN A 297 -35.30 0.89 -8.81
C ASN A 297 -34.91 -0.21 -7.81
N PHE A 298 -35.40 -0.13 -6.56
CA PHE A 298 -35.10 -1.08 -5.48
C PHE A 298 -33.59 -1.34 -5.30
N ILE A 299 -32.80 -0.28 -5.40
CA ILE A 299 -31.35 -0.31 -5.24
C ILE A 299 -31.01 -0.21 -3.75
N PRO A 300 -30.34 -1.22 -3.15
CA PRO A 300 -29.93 -1.15 -1.76
C PRO A 300 -28.82 -0.12 -1.58
N ARG A 301 -28.85 0.62 -0.46
CA ARG A 301 -27.70 1.43 -0.07
C ARG A 301 -26.54 0.54 0.37
N ILE A 302 -25.35 0.85 -0.12
CA ILE A 302 -24.08 0.25 0.29
C ILE A 302 -23.29 1.34 1.00
N ASP A 303 -22.98 1.13 2.27
CA ASP A 303 -22.30 2.13 3.11
C ASP A 303 -20.88 1.73 3.48
N ILE A 304 -20.55 0.45 3.31
CA ILE A 304 -19.20 -0.07 3.56
C ILE A 304 -18.77 -0.88 2.35
N VAL A 305 -17.55 -0.64 1.88
CA VAL A 305 -16.93 -1.35 0.77
C VAL A 305 -15.56 -1.83 1.20
N ALA A 306 -15.34 -3.14 1.24
CA ALA A 306 -14.04 -3.74 1.54
C ALA A 306 -13.51 -4.49 0.32
N VAL A 307 -12.41 -4.00 -0.24
CA VAL A 307 -11.81 -4.52 -1.46
C VAL A 307 -10.30 -4.47 -1.34
N ASN A 308 -9.63 -5.58 -1.65
CA ASN A 308 -8.21 -5.57 -1.97
C ASN A 308 -8.01 -6.13 -3.38
N LEU A 309 -7.08 -5.52 -4.12
CA LEU A 309 -6.87 -5.76 -5.54
C LEU A 309 -6.12 -7.08 -5.76
N TYR A 310 -6.16 -7.59 -6.99
CA TYR A 310 -5.29 -8.68 -7.41
C TYR A 310 -3.81 -8.31 -7.20
N PRO A 311 -2.93 -9.27 -6.85
CA PRO A 311 -1.55 -8.97 -6.47
C PRO A 311 -0.65 -8.73 -7.70
N PHE A 312 -0.99 -7.74 -8.54
CA PHE A 312 -0.26 -7.42 -9.77
C PHE A 312 1.23 -7.18 -9.53
N GLU A 313 1.60 -6.46 -8.45
CA GLU A 313 3.00 -6.17 -8.16
C GLU A 313 3.83 -7.42 -7.83
N ALA A 314 3.19 -8.48 -7.31
CA ALA A 314 3.84 -9.76 -7.12
C ALA A 314 3.98 -10.49 -8.47
N ALA A 315 2.91 -10.56 -9.26
CA ALA A 315 2.93 -11.17 -10.59
C ALA A 315 3.92 -10.49 -11.55
N ALA A 316 4.08 -9.16 -11.46
CA ALA A 316 4.98 -8.37 -12.28
C ALA A 316 6.48 -8.69 -12.04
N LYS A 317 6.81 -9.35 -10.92
CA LYS A 317 8.17 -9.86 -10.65
C LYS A 317 8.44 -11.20 -11.35
N GLU A 318 7.39 -11.96 -11.63
CA GLU A 318 7.48 -13.32 -12.18
C GLU A 318 7.34 -13.35 -13.71
N TYR A 319 6.51 -12.46 -14.26
CA TYR A 319 6.14 -12.47 -15.68
C TYR A 319 6.65 -11.25 -16.43
N ASP A 320 6.91 -11.41 -17.72
CA ASP A 320 7.36 -10.34 -18.60
C ASP A 320 6.24 -9.35 -18.97
N PRO A 321 6.60 -8.14 -19.46
CA PRO A 321 5.62 -7.19 -19.98
C PRO A 321 4.72 -7.85 -21.04
N PHE A 322 3.41 -7.65 -20.92
CA PHE A 322 2.36 -8.19 -21.80
C PHE A 322 2.17 -9.72 -21.82
N ASP A 323 2.76 -10.47 -20.89
CA ASP A 323 2.41 -11.88 -20.69
C ASP A 323 0.92 -12.01 -20.34
N ALA A 324 0.20 -12.96 -20.98
CA ALA A 324 -1.23 -13.16 -20.76
C ALA A 324 -1.59 -13.40 -19.28
N ARG A 325 -0.74 -14.12 -18.53
CA ARG A 325 -0.94 -14.39 -17.09
C ARG A 325 -0.80 -13.13 -16.25
N LEU A 326 0.06 -12.20 -16.65
CA LEU A 326 0.18 -10.90 -16.02
C LEU A 326 -1.03 -10.02 -16.32
N ILE A 327 -1.52 -10.03 -17.57
CA ILE A 327 -2.72 -9.29 -17.99
C ILE A 327 -3.97 -9.75 -17.23
N GLU A 328 -4.13 -11.05 -16.96
CA GLU A 328 -5.24 -11.55 -16.13
C GLU A 328 -5.18 -11.06 -14.67
N ASN A 329 -4.02 -10.61 -14.19
CA ASN A 329 -3.88 -10.02 -12.85
C ASN A 329 -4.22 -8.53 -12.80
N ILE A 330 -4.70 -7.92 -13.89
CA ILE A 330 -5.16 -6.52 -13.88
C ILE A 330 -6.63 -6.47 -13.41
N ASP A 331 -6.85 -5.94 -12.22
CA ASP A 331 -8.17 -5.90 -11.60
C ASP A 331 -8.99 -4.66 -12.02
N ILE A 332 -9.95 -4.84 -12.92
CA ILE A 332 -10.86 -3.77 -13.37
C ILE A 332 -11.96 -3.51 -12.33
N GLY A 333 -12.53 -4.58 -11.78
CA GLY A 333 -13.68 -4.50 -10.88
C GLY A 333 -13.29 -3.88 -9.55
N GLY A 334 -12.22 -4.37 -8.92
CA GLY A 334 -11.72 -3.88 -7.64
C GLY A 334 -11.33 -2.40 -7.67
N VAL A 335 -10.60 -1.96 -8.70
CA VAL A 335 -10.25 -0.55 -8.89
C VAL A 335 -11.50 0.32 -9.04
N SER A 336 -12.47 -0.12 -9.83
CA SER A 336 -13.73 0.61 -10.02
C SER A 336 -14.54 0.74 -8.73
N LEU A 337 -14.60 -0.33 -7.92
CA LEU A 337 -15.26 -0.32 -6.61
C LEU A 337 -14.58 0.63 -5.62
N LEU A 338 -13.24 0.55 -5.50
CA LEU A 338 -12.46 1.42 -4.61
C LEU A 338 -12.68 2.90 -4.96
N ARG A 339 -12.58 3.25 -6.25
CA ARG A 339 -12.74 4.65 -6.69
C ARG A 339 -14.16 5.16 -6.49
N ALA A 340 -15.18 4.34 -6.75
CA ALA A 340 -16.57 4.75 -6.57
C ALA A 340 -16.91 4.98 -5.09
N ALA A 341 -16.48 4.07 -4.21
CA ALA A 341 -16.66 4.21 -2.76
C ALA A 341 -15.89 5.42 -2.22
N ALA A 342 -14.62 5.61 -2.60
CA ALA A 342 -13.80 6.75 -2.20
C ALA A 342 -14.36 8.09 -2.69
N LYS A 343 -14.90 8.15 -3.92
CA LYS A 343 -15.60 9.34 -4.45
C LYS A 343 -16.75 9.74 -3.53
N ASN A 344 -17.56 8.78 -3.10
CA ASN A 344 -18.73 9.01 -2.26
C ASN A 344 -18.45 8.85 -0.75
N HIS A 345 -17.23 9.16 -0.30
CA HIS A 345 -16.79 9.05 1.09
C HIS A 345 -17.69 9.77 2.12
N LYS A 346 -18.50 10.74 1.70
CA LYS A 346 -19.51 11.36 2.55
C LYS A 346 -20.47 10.30 3.15
N TYR A 347 -20.75 9.24 2.40
CA TYR A 347 -21.72 8.20 2.78
C TYR A 347 -21.15 6.80 2.83
N VAL A 348 -20.00 6.55 2.20
CA VAL A 348 -19.41 5.21 2.07
C VAL A 348 -18.04 5.15 2.73
N ALA A 349 -17.83 4.20 3.63
CA ALA A 349 -16.51 3.85 4.16
C ALA A 349 -15.86 2.80 3.25
N VAL A 350 -14.61 3.03 2.83
CA VAL A 350 -13.88 2.14 1.93
C VAL A 350 -12.63 1.56 2.61
N ALA A 351 -12.53 0.25 2.71
CA ALA A 351 -11.32 -0.44 3.18
C ALA A 351 -10.55 -0.99 1.98
N SER A 352 -9.30 -0.56 1.81
CA SER A 352 -8.42 -0.99 0.71
C SER A 352 -7.44 -2.10 1.08
N ASP A 353 -7.28 -2.37 2.38
CA ASP A 353 -6.50 -3.48 2.94
C ASP A 353 -7.03 -3.88 4.34
N CYS A 354 -6.43 -4.91 4.96
CA CYS A 354 -6.90 -5.47 6.22
C CYS A 354 -6.72 -4.54 7.44
N ASP A 355 -5.75 -3.62 7.41
CA ASP A 355 -5.48 -2.72 8.54
C ASP A 355 -6.54 -1.61 8.68
N ASP A 356 -7.40 -1.47 7.68
CA ASP A 356 -8.55 -0.56 7.69
C ASP A 356 -9.73 -1.11 8.47
N TYR A 357 -9.86 -2.44 8.56
CA TYR A 357 -11.02 -3.10 9.18
C TYR A 357 -11.19 -2.67 10.63
N ILE A 358 -10.09 -2.59 11.39
CA ILE A 358 -10.12 -2.21 12.80
C ILE A 358 -10.64 -0.78 13.01
N LYS A 359 -10.37 0.15 12.09
CA LYS A 359 -10.86 1.54 12.18
C LYS A 359 -12.37 1.60 11.98
N ILE A 360 -12.87 0.85 10.98
CA ILE A 360 -14.30 0.77 10.70
C ILE A 360 -15.04 0.13 11.88
N VAL A 361 -14.53 -1.00 12.40
CA VAL A 361 -15.15 -1.69 13.55
C VAL A 361 -15.18 -0.80 14.79
N ASN A 362 -14.06 -0.14 15.12
CA ASN A 362 -14.01 0.75 16.28
C ASN A 362 -15.04 1.89 16.18
N ASP A 363 -15.22 2.48 15.00
CA ASP A 363 -16.24 3.52 14.82
C ASP A 363 -17.67 2.96 14.96
N LEU A 364 -17.94 1.77 14.39
CA LEU A 364 -19.25 1.12 14.49
C LEU A 364 -19.60 0.75 15.94
N GLU A 365 -18.64 0.25 16.72
CA GLU A 365 -18.86 -0.09 18.13
C GLU A 365 -19.15 1.14 18.98
N ASN A 366 -18.44 2.24 18.76
CA ASN A 366 -18.57 3.47 19.53
C ASN A 366 -19.78 4.31 19.13
N ASN A 367 -20.09 4.40 17.83
CA ASN A 367 -21.01 5.39 17.28
C ASN A 367 -22.16 4.80 16.46
N LYS A 368 -22.21 3.46 16.27
CA LYS A 368 -23.14 2.78 15.34
C LYS A 368 -23.03 3.21 13.88
N THR A 369 -22.02 4.02 13.55
CA THR A 369 -21.73 4.54 12.21
C THR A 369 -20.24 4.83 12.07
N VAL A 370 -19.73 4.86 10.84
CA VAL A 370 -18.35 5.24 10.56
C VAL A 370 -18.25 6.78 10.52
N SER A 371 -17.27 7.34 11.23
CA SER A 371 -17.08 8.78 11.33
C SER A 371 -16.64 9.42 10.00
N ASP A 372 -16.95 10.71 9.82
CA ASP A 372 -16.54 11.45 8.62
C ASP A 372 -15.03 11.52 8.45
N ASP A 373 -14.28 11.63 9.56
CA ASP A 373 -12.82 11.67 9.53
C ASP A 373 -12.23 10.33 9.11
N THR A 374 -12.76 9.22 9.65
CA THR A 374 -12.38 7.86 9.20
C THR A 374 -12.70 7.68 7.71
N LYS A 375 -13.89 8.06 7.24
CA LYS A 375 -14.26 7.93 5.82
C LYS A 375 -13.35 8.75 4.90
N LYS A 376 -13.00 9.99 5.27
CA LYS A 376 -12.05 10.84 4.50
C LYS A 376 -10.66 10.22 4.46
N PHE A 377 -10.14 9.78 5.60
CA PHE A 377 -8.84 9.11 5.68
C PHE A 377 -8.80 7.88 4.76
N LEU A 378 -9.82 7.01 4.88
CA LEU A 378 -9.97 5.81 4.09
C LEU A 378 -10.10 6.09 2.59
N ALA A 379 -10.83 7.14 2.21
CA ALA A 379 -10.96 7.54 0.80
C ALA A 379 -9.64 7.99 0.18
N VAL A 380 -8.84 8.79 0.90
CA VAL A 380 -7.50 9.19 0.45
C VAL A 380 -6.61 7.96 0.31
N LYS A 381 -6.67 7.03 1.27
CA LYS A 381 -5.92 5.76 1.21
C LYS A 381 -6.32 4.91 0.00
N ALA A 382 -7.61 4.78 -0.31
CA ALA A 382 -8.10 4.06 -1.48
C ALA A 382 -7.67 4.72 -2.81
N PHE A 383 -7.71 6.05 -2.92
CA PHE A 383 -7.16 6.76 -4.09
C PHE A 383 -5.65 6.55 -4.23
N LYS A 384 -4.90 6.59 -3.12
CA LYS A 384 -3.47 6.26 -3.12
C LYS A 384 -3.23 4.82 -3.61
N ARG A 385 -3.97 3.83 -3.11
CA ARG A 385 -3.82 2.43 -3.51
C ARG A 385 -4.04 2.24 -5.01
N THR A 386 -5.10 2.83 -5.57
CA THR A 386 -5.38 2.75 -7.01
C THR A 386 -4.34 3.48 -7.86
N TYR A 387 -3.85 4.64 -7.41
CA TYR A 387 -2.72 5.32 -8.05
C TYR A 387 -1.45 4.47 -8.09
N GLU A 388 -1.09 3.83 -6.97
CA GLU A 388 0.08 2.95 -6.89
C GLU A 388 -0.07 1.71 -7.77
N TYR A 389 -1.28 1.15 -7.84
CA TYR A 389 -1.62 0.01 -8.68
C TYR A 389 -1.46 0.32 -10.17
N ASP A 390 -2.09 1.40 -10.64
CA ASP A 390 -2.01 1.83 -12.04
C ASP A 390 -0.58 2.22 -12.43
N ARG A 391 0.18 2.84 -11.49
CA ARG A 391 1.60 3.12 -11.69
C ARG A 391 2.41 1.84 -11.89
N ALA A 392 2.18 0.80 -11.08
CA ALA A 392 2.89 -0.47 -11.21
C ALA A 392 2.61 -1.13 -12.57
N ILE A 393 1.36 -1.10 -13.02
CA ILE A 393 0.98 -1.58 -14.37
C ILE A 393 1.73 -0.79 -15.45
N TYR A 394 1.64 0.54 -15.40
CA TYR A 394 2.31 1.41 -16.39
C TYR A 394 3.83 1.17 -16.44
N GLN A 395 4.48 1.11 -15.27
CA GLN A 395 5.92 0.88 -15.16
C GLN A 395 6.33 -0.47 -15.72
N LYS A 396 5.53 -1.52 -15.50
CA LYS A 396 5.83 -2.86 -16.00
C LYS A 396 5.72 -2.94 -17.53
N HIS A 397 4.82 -2.19 -18.16
CA HIS A 397 4.58 -2.26 -19.61
C HIS A 397 5.34 -1.21 -20.44
N THR A 398 5.97 -0.23 -19.79
CA THR A 398 6.80 0.78 -20.47
C THR A 398 8.19 0.21 -20.78
N THR A 399 8.68 0.44 -22.00
CA THR A 399 10.01 0.02 -22.48
C THR A 399 11.03 1.17 -22.60
N ASP A 400 10.61 2.43 -22.45
CA ASP A 400 11.47 3.61 -22.60
C ASP A 400 11.96 4.14 -21.25
N ASP A 401 13.11 3.64 -20.81
CA ASP A 401 13.72 3.97 -19.51
C ASP A 401 14.49 5.31 -19.49
N ASN A 402 14.65 6.01 -20.63
CA ASN A 402 15.50 7.19 -20.73
C ASN A 402 14.77 8.53 -20.95
N GLU A 403 13.52 8.55 -21.41
CA GLU A 403 12.82 9.84 -21.64
C GLU A 403 12.14 10.39 -20.38
N LYS A 404 11.77 9.55 -19.42
CA LYS A 404 11.10 9.97 -18.18
C LYS A 404 11.57 9.16 -16.97
N ILE A 405 12.30 9.80 -16.07
CA ILE A 405 12.73 9.22 -14.81
C ILE A 405 11.75 9.62 -13.70
N ASN A 406 11.16 8.62 -13.04
CA ASN A 406 10.27 8.83 -11.88
C ASN A 406 11.04 8.58 -10.59
N ILE A 407 11.26 9.63 -9.79
CA ILE A 407 11.90 9.54 -8.48
C ILE A 407 10.81 9.54 -7.40
N ASN A 408 10.55 8.38 -6.79
CA ASN A 408 9.60 8.27 -5.67
C ASN A 408 10.36 8.35 -4.34
N LEU A 409 9.97 9.31 -3.50
CA LEU A 409 10.60 9.59 -2.22
C LEU A 409 9.56 9.66 -1.11
N SER A 410 9.86 9.02 0.02
CA SER A 410 9.11 9.15 1.26
C SER A 410 9.92 9.94 2.28
N LYS A 411 9.26 10.85 3.00
CA LYS A 411 9.90 11.60 4.09
C LYS A 411 10.24 10.65 5.23
N LEU A 412 11.48 10.65 5.67
CA LEU A 412 11.92 9.90 6.85
C LEU A 412 11.72 10.72 8.14
N PHE A 413 12.26 11.94 8.19
CA PHE A 413 12.10 12.86 9.33
C PHE A 413 12.49 14.30 8.95
N ASP A 414 12.00 15.27 9.73
CA ASP A 414 12.44 16.67 9.65
C ASP A 414 13.86 16.85 10.19
N LEU A 415 14.61 17.75 9.57
CA LEU A 415 15.90 18.20 10.07
C LEU A 415 15.72 19.53 10.79
N ARG A 416 16.60 19.80 11.77
CA ARG A 416 16.54 21.05 12.55
C ARG A 416 16.60 22.30 11.67
N TYR A 417 17.42 22.25 10.62
CA TYR A 417 17.56 23.26 9.57
C TYR A 417 18.33 22.64 8.39
N GLY A 418 18.43 23.37 7.27
CA GLY A 418 19.20 22.99 6.09
C GLY A 418 20.70 23.14 6.30
N GLU A 419 21.43 23.57 5.29
CA GLU A 419 22.88 23.85 5.44
C GLU A 419 23.14 24.97 6.46
N ASN A 420 22.20 25.91 6.57
CA ASN A 420 22.25 27.05 7.49
C ASN A 420 20.99 27.15 8.38
N PRO A 421 21.08 27.71 9.60
CA PRO A 421 19.98 27.74 10.59
C PRO A 421 18.64 28.34 10.13
N HIS A 422 18.64 29.24 9.16
CA HIS A 422 17.44 29.91 8.65
C HIS A 422 16.70 29.09 7.57
N GLN A 423 17.32 28.02 7.06
CA GLN A 423 16.75 27.16 6.01
C GLN A 423 16.00 26.00 6.66
N ARG A 424 14.79 25.66 6.20
CA ARG A 424 14.08 24.45 6.62
C ARG A 424 14.57 23.26 5.79
N ALA A 425 14.63 22.07 6.38
CA ALA A 425 15.01 20.85 5.66
C ALA A 425 14.37 19.60 6.27
N ALA A 426 14.31 18.54 5.46
CA ALA A 426 13.89 17.21 5.85
C ALA A 426 14.67 16.16 5.03
N LEU A 427 14.82 14.95 5.57
CA LEU A 427 15.44 13.84 4.86
C LEU A 427 14.37 12.98 4.19
N TYR A 428 14.56 12.71 2.91
CA TYR A 428 13.71 11.86 2.08
C TYR A 428 14.49 10.65 1.57
N SER A 429 13.80 9.54 1.30
CA SER A 429 14.43 8.30 0.83
C SER A 429 13.48 7.50 -0.07
N SER A 430 14.06 6.79 -1.05
CA SER A 430 13.35 5.78 -1.85
C SER A 430 13.16 4.44 -1.13
N LYS A 431 13.78 4.28 0.06
CA LYS A 431 13.65 3.13 0.96
C LYS A 431 13.07 3.58 2.31
N GLU A 432 12.38 2.67 2.99
CA GLU A 432 11.78 2.95 4.31
C GLU A 432 12.81 3.12 5.44
N LYS A 433 14.04 2.57 5.29
CA LYS A 433 15.08 2.58 6.32
C LYS A 433 16.38 3.21 5.81
N LEU A 434 17.10 3.85 6.72
CA LEU A 434 18.46 4.35 6.49
C LEU A 434 19.46 3.17 6.31
N PRO A 435 20.59 3.39 5.60
CA PRO A 435 21.62 2.37 5.43
C PRO A 435 22.51 2.14 6.67
N PHE A 436 22.25 2.87 7.76
CA PHE A 436 22.97 2.78 9.03
C PHE A 436 22.02 2.84 10.23
N ASN A 437 22.49 2.30 11.36
CA ASN A 437 21.85 2.43 12.66
C ASN A 437 22.52 3.57 13.44
N LYS A 438 21.74 4.50 13.99
CA LYS A 438 22.24 5.51 14.92
C LYS A 438 22.24 4.93 16.34
N LEU A 439 23.41 4.51 16.84
CA LEU A 439 23.55 3.87 18.15
C LEU A 439 23.48 4.86 19.33
N TRP A 440 23.91 6.10 19.11
CA TRP A 440 23.94 7.13 20.16
C TRP A 440 23.92 8.54 19.57
N GLY A 441 23.58 9.51 20.40
CA GLY A 441 23.83 10.92 20.17
C GLY A 441 22.61 11.73 19.74
N LYS A 442 22.86 13.03 19.59
CA LYS A 442 21.89 14.00 19.09
C LYS A 442 21.35 13.63 17.70
N GLU A 443 20.29 14.30 17.30
CA GLU A 443 19.79 14.25 15.92
C GLU A 443 20.88 14.69 14.92
N LEU A 444 20.83 14.12 13.71
CA LEU A 444 21.74 14.47 12.62
C LEU A 444 21.27 15.79 11.99
N SER A 445 22.21 16.71 11.77
CA SER A 445 21.97 17.90 10.94
C SER A 445 22.08 17.59 9.44
N TYR A 446 21.72 18.56 8.59
CA TYR A 446 21.93 18.47 7.14
C TYR A 446 23.41 18.20 6.79
N ASN A 447 24.32 19.01 7.34
CA ASN A 447 25.77 18.87 7.09
C ASN A 447 26.34 17.56 7.65
N ASN A 448 25.83 17.11 8.80
CA ASN A 448 26.18 15.81 9.36
C ASN A 448 25.86 14.66 8.39
N ILE A 449 24.70 14.70 7.72
CA ILE A 449 24.32 13.69 6.75
C ILE A 449 25.25 13.75 5.53
N LEU A 450 25.50 14.94 4.97
CA LEU A 450 26.40 15.10 3.83
C LEU A 450 27.80 14.54 4.08
N ASP A 451 28.39 14.87 5.23
CA ASP A 451 29.74 14.43 5.59
C ASP A 451 29.78 12.94 5.98
N ALA A 452 28.75 12.43 6.66
CA ALA A 452 28.69 11.00 7.02
C ALA A 452 28.63 10.11 5.77
N TYR A 453 27.81 10.46 4.78
CA TYR A 453 27.74 9.70 3.53
C TYR A 453 29.04 9.79 2.71
N GLN A 454 29.61 10.98 2.56
CA GLN A 454 30.84 11.15 1.76
C GLN A 454 32.06 10.52 2.42
N SER A 455 32.22 10.66 3.74
CA SER A 455 33.32 10.01 4.47
C SER A 455 33.18 8.48 4.47
N TRP A 456 31.96 7.97 4.53
CA TRP A 456 31.70 6.53 4.41
C TRP A 456 32.02 6.03 2.98
N GLN A 457 31.60 6.74 1.93
CA GLN A 457 32.00 6.41 0.56
C GLN A 457 33.52 6.41 0.37
N ALA A 458 34.20 7.40 0.95
CA ALA A 458 35.66 7.51 0.86
C ALA A 458 36.39 6.35 1.55
N VAL A 459 35.96 5.95 2.75
CA VAL A 459 36.63 4.85 3.47
C VAL A 459 36.40 3.48 2.81
N LEU A 460 35.30 3.32 2.06
CA LEU A 460 34.99 2.08 1.33
C LEU A 460 35.86 1.86 0.08
N ASP A 461 36.55 2.89 -0.44
CA ASP A 461 37.50 2.73 -1.56
C ASP A 461 38.82 2.06 -1.13
N PHE A 462 39.01 1.82 0.17
CA PHE A 462 40.17 1.13 0.71
C PHE A 462 39.83 -0.28 1.16
N ASN A 463 40.51 -1.27 0.58
CA ASN A 463 40.41 -2.67 1.02
C ASN A 463 41.15 -2.92 2.34
N LYS A 464 42.27 -2.23 2.58
CA LYS A 464 43.02 -2.28 3.85
C LYS A 464 42.24 -1.60 4.98
N PRO A 465 42.49 -1.92 6.27
CA PRO A 465 42.01 -1.10 7.37
C PRO A 465 42.36 0.37 7.13
N ALA A 466 41.35 1.23 7.18
CA ALA A 466 41.45 2.62 6.76
C ALA A 466 40.66 3.53 7.68
N CYS A 467 41.19 4.72 7.89
CA CYS A 467 40.54 5.82 8.59
C CYS A 467 40.53 7.06 7.68
N VAL A 468 39.36 7.67 7.57
CA VAL A 468 39.12 8.88 6.80
C VAL A 468 38.46 9.91 7.73
N ILE A 469 39.03 11.11 7.81
CA ILE A 469 38.53 12.20 8.66
C ILE A 469 38.09 13.35 7.77
N PHE A 470 36.81 13.69 7.82
CA PHE A 470 36.18 14.74 7.03
C PHE A 470 35.85 15.97 7.86
N LYS A 471 35.85 17.12 7.21
CA LYS A 471 35.24 18.34 7.71
C LYS A 471 34.83 19.22 6.54
N HIS A 472 33.55 19.60 6.49
CA HIS A 472 33.00 20.39 5.38
C HIS A 472 33.28 19.72 4.03
N ILE A 473 32.72 18.52 3.84
CA ILE A 473 32.66 17.76 2.59
C ILE A 473 34.01 17.47 1.91
N THR A 474 35.10 17.54 2.68
CA THR A 474 36.48 17.33 2.24
C THR A 474 37.27 16.60 3.34
N PRO A 475 38.15 15.64 3.00
CA PRO A 475 39.02 15.02 3.98
C PRO A 475 40.10 15.98 4.47
N CYS A 476 40.38 15.96 5.78
CA CYS A 476 41.58 16.57 6.36
C CYS A 476 42.69 15.56 6.65
N GLY A 477 42.36 14.26 6.73
CA GLY A 477 43.33 13.19 6.92
C GLY A 477 42.78 11.85 6.45
N ILE A 478 43.61 11.10 5.72
CA ILE A 478 43.32 9.74 5.27
C ILE A 478 44.55 8.88 5.53
N ALA A 479 44.35 7.68 6.07
CA ALA A 479 45.41 6.71 6.19
C ALA A 479 44.90 5.27 6.15
N THR A 480 45.82 4.37 5.82
CA THR A 480 45.66 2.92 5.87
C THR A 480 46.79 2.29 6.69
N ASP A 481 46.52 1.13 7.26
CA ASP A 481 47.52 0.28 7.91
C ASP A 481 46.94 -1.14 8.05
N ASP A 482 47.75 -2.13 8.42
CA ASP A 482 47.26 -3.47 8.73
C ASP A 482 46.56 -3.50 10.12
N ASP A 483 46.93 -2.58 11.01
CA ASP A 483 46.24 -2.33 12.29
C ASP A 483 45.37 -1.07 12.24
N ILE A 484 44.10 -1.20 12.64
CA ILE A 484 43.16 -0.09 12.52
C ILE A 484 43.46 1.06 13.50
N ASN A 485 44.05 0.79 14.66
CA ASN A 485 44.44 1.83 15.61
C ASN A 485 45.54 2.70 14.99
N THR A 486 46.52 2.05 14.38
CA THR A 486 47.63 2.70 13.67
C THR A 486 47.12 3.52 12.47
N ALA A 487 46.18 2.97 11.67
CA ALA A 487 45.54 3.71 10.59
C ALA A 487 44.81 4.96 11.10
N PHE A 488 44.10 4.86 12.22
CA PHE A 488 43.42 5.99 12.87
C PHE A 488 44.42 7.06 13.34
N GLU A 489 45.47 6.66 14.05
CA GLU A 489 46.49 7.59 14.56
C GLU A 489 47.19 8.35 13.41
N LYS A 490 47.57 7.64 12.34
CA LYS A 490 48.13 8.25 11.13
C LYS A 490 47.18 9.27 10.50
N ALA A 491 45.92 8.89 10.28
CA ALA A 491 44.92 9.79 9.70
C ALA A 491 44.69 11.04 10.57
N TYR A 492 44.66 10.89 11.89
CA TYR A 492 44.50 12.02 12.82
C TYR A 492 45.73 12.93 12.84
N SER A 493 46.94 12.36 12.75
CA SER A 493 48.21 13.09 12.75
C SER A 493 48.46 13.93 11.49
N ALA A 494 47.72 13.68 10.40
CA ALA A 494 47.85 14.39 9.14
C ALA A 494 47.49 15.89 9.27
N ASP A 495 46.37 16.19 9.93
CA ASP A 495 45.97 17.55 10.29
C ASP A 495 45.08 17.56 11.55
N PRO A 496 45.68 17.46 12.76
CA PRO A 496 44.94 17.39 14.02
C PRO A 496 44.05 18.61 14.28
N LEU A 497 44.45 19.78 13.75
CA LEU A 497 43.72 21.03 13.93
C LEU A 497 42.41 20.99 13.14
N SER A 498 42.46 20.55 11.88
CA SER A 498 41.27 20.39 11.06
C SER A 498 40.40 19.21 11.51
N ALA A 499 41.00 18.14 12.06
CA ALA A 499 40.26 17.01 12.61
C ALA A 499 39.36 17.38 13.81
N TYR A 500 39.62 18.51 14.49
CA TYR A 500 38.77 19.00 15.57
C TYR A 500 37.36 19.36 15.07
N GLY A 501 36.35 18.68 15.62
CA GLY A 501 34.96 18.78 15.17
C GLY A 501 34.68 18.10 13.84
N GLY A 502 35.60 17.26 13.37
CA GLY A 502 35.43 16.47 12.16
C GLY A 502 34.50 15.28 12.34
N ILE A 503 34.38 14.53 11.25
CA ILE A 503 33.61 13.29 11.13
C ILE A 503 34.59 12.19 10.75
N ILE A 504 34.61 11.12 11.54
CA ILE A 504 35.59 10.04 11.42
C ILE A 504 34.87 8.81 10.89
N SER A 505 35.34 8.29 9.76
CA SER A 505 34.83 7.06 9.15
C SER A 505 35.94 6.02 9.06
N ILE A 506 35.67 4.84 9.60
CA ILE A 506 36.62 3.72 9.68
C ILE A 506 35.96 2.46 9.09
N ASN A 507 36.65 1.75 8.19
CA ASN A 507 36.10 0.57 7.50
C ASN A 507 36.30 -0.76 8.26
N ARG A 508 36.67 -0.69 9.54
CA ARG A 508 36.82 -1.84 10.46
C ARG A 508 36.15 -1.53 11.79
N LYS A 509 36.15 -2.50 12.70
CA LYS A 509 35.59 -2.33 14.04
C LYS A 509 36.31 -1.21 14.80
N ILE A 510 35.55 -0.32 15.45
CA ILE A 510 36.12 0.68 16.37
C ILE A 510 36.47 0.01 17.68
N THR A 511 37.73 0.19 18.07
CA THR A 511 38.32 -0.37 19.29
C THR A 511 38.11 0.53 20.50
N LYS A 512 38.33 -0.02 21.69
CA LYS A 512 38.42 0.74 22.94
C LYS A 512 39.51 1.80 22.92
N GLU A 513 40.67 1.50 22.33
CA GLU A 513 41.83 2.39 22.29
C GLU A 513 41.50 3.66 21.50
N ILE A 514 40.89 3.53 20.32
CA ILE A 514 40.38 4.66 19.53
C ILE A 514 39.37 5.47 20.34
N ALA A 515 38.46 4.80 21.05
CA ALA A 515 37.46 5.47 21.87
C ALA A 515 38.06 6.25 23.04
N GLN A 516 39.08 5.69 23.71
CA GLN A 516 39.82 6.36 24.78
C GLN A 516 40.53 7.61 24.25
N PHE A 517 41.22 7.50 23.11
CA PHE A 517 41.88 8.64 22.48
C PHE A 517 40.89 9.78 22.18
N LEU A 518 39.73 9.45 21.62
CA LEU A 518 38.70 10.42 21.24
C LEU A 518 37.83 10.91 22.40
N SER A 519 37.90 10.27 23.57
CA SER A 519 37.04 10.58 24.73
C SER A 519 37.12 12.05 25.16
N HIS A 520 38.30 12.67 25.02
CA HIS A 520 38.56 14.08 25.36
C HIS A 520 38.64 15.02 24.15
N LYS A 521 38.44 14.53 22.92
CA LYS A 521 38.52 15.31 21.68
C LYS A 521 37.13 15.69 21.16
N PHE A 522 36.95 16.85 20.54
CA PHE A 522 35.67 17.18 19.92
C PHE A 522 35.55 16.51 18.55
N VAL A 523 34.51 15.69 18.38
CA VAL A 523 34.15 14.99 17.14
C VAL A 523 32.63 15.01 17.02
N GLU A 524 32.11 15.30 15.83
CA GLU A 524 30.66 15.35 15.58
C GLU A 524 30.07 13.95 15.38
N ILE A 525 30.75 13.12 14.56
CA ILE A 525 30.29 11.78 14.17
C ILE A 525 31.45 10.80 14.12
N ILE A 526 31.21 9.57 14.59
CA ILE A 526 32.05 8.41 14.32
C ILE A 526 31.20 7.36 13.59
N SER A 527 31.70 6.92 12.45
CA SER A 527 31.07 5.94 11.56
C SER A 527 31.96 4.72 11.40
N ALA A 528 31.37 3.53 11.57
CA ALA A 528 32.08 2.27 11.38
C ALA A 528 31.11 1.13 11.07
N PRO A 529 31.59 -0.01 10.54
CA PRO A 529 30.74 -1.19 10.39
C PRO A 529 30.36 -1.79 11.74
N GLU A 530 31.23 -1.71 12.73
CA GLU A 530 31.08 -2.33 14.06
C GLU A 530 31.81 -1.51 15.13
N PHE A 531 31.43 -1.71 16.39
CA PHE A 531 32.05 -1.07 17.55
C PHE A 531 32.25 -2.10 18.66
N ASP A 532 33.33 -1.99 19.42
CA ASP A 532 33.43 -2.67 20.72
C ASP A 532 32.39 -2.11 21.70
N ASP A 533 31.83 -2.97 22.55
CA ASP A 533 30.88 -2.56 23.59
C ASP A 533 31.52 -1.52 24.53
N GLU A 534 32.78 -1.72 24.90
CA GLU A 534 33.54 -0.77 25.72
C GLU A 534 33.74 0.58 25.01
N ALA A 535 33.92 0.59 23.69
CA ALA A 535 34.04 1.81 22.90
C ALA A 535 32.72 2.60 22.90
N VAL A 536 31.60 1.91 22.71
CA VAL A 536 30.26 2.51 22.79
C VAL A 536 30.03 3.15 24.15
N GLU A 537 30.36 2.46 25.25
CA GLU A 537 30.17 2.99 26.61
C GLU A 537 31.07 4.21 26.90
N ILE A 538 32.29 4.25 26.36
CA ILE A 538 33.14 5.44 26.44
C ILE A 538 32.50 6.61 25.67
N PHE A 539 32.05 6.38 24.44
CA PHE A 539 31.45 7.43 23.61
C PHE A 539 30.12 7.95 24.14
N LYS A 540 29.30 7.11 24.80
CA LYS A 540 28.03 7.52 25.43
C LYS A 540 28.20 8.63 26.47
N LYS A 541 29.38 8.75 27.08
CA LYS A 541 29.71 9.86 28.00
C LYS A 541 29.67 11.23 27.30
N LYS A 542 29.81 11.26 25.96
CA LYS A 542 29.74 12.47 25.13
C LYS A 542 28.33 12.63 24.56
N LYS A 543 27.48 13.38 25.25
CA LYS A 543 26.04 13.54 24.90
C LYS A 543 25.77 14.05 23.47
N ASN A 544 26.72 14.76 22.87
CA ASN A 544 26.56 15.38 21.55
C ASN A 544 27.12 14.55 20.40
N LEU A 545 28.00 13.58 20.67
CA LEU A 545 28.63 12.74 19.65
C LEU A 545 27.58 11.79 19.05
N ARG A 546 27.54 11.65 17.72
CA ARG A 546 26.73 10.61 17.05
C ARG A 546 27.59 9.42 16.70
N ILE A 547 27.05 8.22 16.93
CA ILE A 547 27.67 6.95 16.56
C ILE A 547 26.81 6.30 15.49
N LEU A 548 27.37 6.09 14.31
CA LEU A 548 26.68 5.50 13.16
C LEU A 548 27.29 4.16 12.81
N GLU A 549 26.47 3.11 12.89
CA GLU A 549 26.84 1.76 12.47
C GLU A 549 26.34 1.48 11.06
N TRP A 550 27.26 1.31 10.10
CA TRP A 550 26.96 1.13 8.68
C TRP A 550 27.11 -0.31 8.25
N LYS A 551 26.08 -0.91 7.63
CA LYS A 551 26.13 -2.31 7.16
C LYS A 551 26.04 -2.47 5.64
N GLN A 552 25.91 -1.36 4.90
CA GLN A 552 25.64 -1.37 3.46
C GLN A 552 26.74 -0.64 2.68
N ASP A 553 27.13 -1.20 1.54
CA ASP A 553 27.81 -0.44 0.48
C ASP A 553 26.79 0.47 -0.20
N ILE A 554 27.15 1.74 -0.35
CA ILE A 554 26.29 2.80 -0.88
C ILE A 554 26.85 3.46 -2.14
N ARG A 555 27.94 2.91 -2.71
CA ARG A 555 28.65 3.49 -3.85
C ARG A 555 27.95 3.25 -5.18
N ASP A 556 27.23 2.14 -5.34
CA ASP A 556 26.57 1.79 -6.61
C ASP A 556 25.16 2.40 -6.73
N ARG A 557 25.10 3.73 -6.86
CA ARG A 557 23.84 4.47 -7.05
C ARG A 557 24.01 5.66 -7.99
N LYS A 558 23.03 5.88 -8.88
CA LYS A 558 22.95 7.10 -9.70
C LYS A 558 23.01 8.34 -8.81
N VAL A 559 23.78 9.33 -9.24
CA VAL A 559 23.92 10.64 -8.60
C VAL A 559 22.88 11.58 -9.21
N TYR A 560 22.03 12.14 -8.36
CA TYR A 560 21.02 13.13 -8.72
C TYR A 560 21.38 14.48 -8.12
N LYS A 561 21.55 15.50 -8.95
CA LYS A 561 21.84 16.87 -8.52
C LYS A 561 20.81 17.84 -9.08
N SER A 562 20.05 18.49 -8.19
CA SER A 562 19.15 19.58 -8.58
C SER A 562 19.96 20.84 -8.89
N VAL A 563 19.59 21.54 -9.96
CA VAL A 563 20.13 22.86 -10.34
C VAL A 563 19.04 23.94 -10.37
N GLY A 564 17.84 23.61 -9.90
CA GLY A 564 16.60 24.35 -10.06
C GLY A 564 15.43 23.37 -10.10
N ASP A 565 14.51 23.60 -11.04
CA ASP A 565 13.47 22.61 -11.38
C ASP A 565 14.06 21.43 -12.19
N GLU A 566 15.27 21.61 -12.73
CA GLU A 566 16.02 20.62 -13.49
C GLU A 566 16.96 19.75 -12.63
N PHE A 567 17.25 18.55 -13.13
CA PHE A 567 18.13 17.57 -12.49
C PHE A 567 19.23 17.09 -13.44
N LEU A 568 20.47 17.08 -12.94
CA LEU A 568 21.59 16.37 -13.54
C LEU A 568 21.64 14.95 -12.97
N ILE A 569 21.71 13.95 -13.85
CA ILE A 569 21.73 12.53 -13.47
C ILE A 569 22.98 11.89 -14.09
N SER A 570 23.78 11.22 -13.28
CA SER A 570 25.02 10.57 -13.72
C SER A 570 25.26 9.26 -12.97
N ASP A 571 26.09 8.41 -13.55
CA ASP A 571 26.62 7.24 -12.86
C ASP A 571 27.60 7.67 -11.75
N PRO A 572 27.72 6.89 -10.67
CA PRO A 572 28.67 7.19 -9.60
C PRO A 572 30.12 7.02 -10.06
N ASP A 573 31.02 7.88 -9.56
CA ASP A 573 32.47 7.74 -9.76
C ASP A 573 33.04 6.65 -8.83
N ASN A 574 32.96 5.39 -9.27
CA ASN A 574 33.42 4.23 -8.49
C ASN A 574 34.79 3.72 -8.93
N THR A 575 35.25 4.07 -10.12
CA THR A 575 36.58 3.71 -10.61
C THR A 575 37.65 4.51 -9.85
N VAL A 576 38.80 3.90 -9.56
CA VAL A 576 39.96 4.60 -8.98
C VAL A 576 41.12 4.56 -9.97
N ILE A 577 41.46 3.39 -10.49
CA ILE A 577 42.43 3.20 -11.58
C ILE A 577 41.75 2.32 -12.64
N ALA A 578 41.98 2.61 -13.91
CA ALA A 578 41.56 1.78 -15.05
C ALA A 578 42.78 1.09 -15.67
N ASP A 579 42.59 0.46 -16.83
CA ASP A 579 43.63 -0.31 -17.52
C ASP A 579 44.86 0.52 -17.90
N LYS A 580 44.70 1.85 -18.08
CA LYS A 580 45.80 2.74 -18.45
C LYS A 580 46.66 3.12 -17.23
N TRP A 581 47.93 2.72 -17.27
CA TRP A 581 49.00 3.14 -16.36
C TRP A 581 50.28 3.39 -17.16
N GLU A 582 50.50 4.63 -17.57
CA GLU A 582 51.59 4.99 -18.49
C GLU A 582 52.69 5.77 -17.77
N ILE A 583 53.89 5.19 -17.66
CA ILE A 583 55.07 5.89 -17.12
C ILE A 583 55.65 6.76 -18.22
N VAL A 584 55.53 8.08 -18.07
CA VAL A 584 55.95 9.06 -19.10
C VAL A 584 57.25 9.80 -18.73
N SER A 585 57.65 9.75 -17.46
CA SER A 585 58.93 10.26 -16.95
C SER A 585 59.53 9.29 -15.93
N GLY A 586 60.82 8.98 -16.06
CA GLY A 586 61.54 7.98 -15.27
C GLY A 586 61.55 6.58 -15.90
N ASP A 587 62.59 5.79 -15.59
CA ASP A 587 62.78 4.45 -16.17
C ASP A 587 61.90 3.38 -15.51
N ASP A 588 61.52 3.57 -14.24
CA ASP A 588 60.65 2.66 -13.48
C ASP A 588 60.03 3.31 -12.24
N ILE A 589 58.87 2.80 -11.81
CA ILE A 589 58.19 3.12 -10.55
C ILE A 589 58.35 1.94 -9.60
N SER A 590 59.05 2.14 -8.48
CA SER A 590 59.24 1.09 -7.48
C SER A 590 57.91 0.63 -6.86
N SER A 591 57.88 -0.55 -6.24
CA SER A 591 56.67 -1.06 -5.58
C SER A 591 56.11 -0.10 -4.53
N ASP A 592 56.98 0.51 -3.71
CA ASP A 592 56.59 1.46 -2.67
C ASP A 592 56.04 2.78 -3.26
N GLU A 593 56.66 3.29 -4.34
CA GLU A 593 56.14 4.45 -5.06
C GLU A 593 54.81 4.13 -5.74
N ARG A 594 54.66 2.93 -6.32
CA ARG A 594 53.40 2.50 -6.93
C ARG A 594 52.29 2.46 -5.90
N GLU A 595 52.51 1.82 -4.75
CA GLU A 595 51.53 1.78 -3.66
C GLU A 595 51.15 3.19 -3.20
N ALA A 596 52.14 4.07 -3.02
CA ALA A 596 51.91 5.47 -2.67
C ALA A 596 51.11 6.23 -3.74
N LEU A 597 51.40 6.05 -5.03
CA LEU A 597 50.66 6.72 -6.10
C LEU A 597 49.22 6.23 -6.20
N VAL A 598 48.98 4.91 -6.04
CA VAL A 598 47.62 4.36 -6.00
C VAL A 598 46.87 4.91 -4.79
N PHE A 599 47.49 4.92 -3.61
CA PHE A 599 46.90 5.50 -2.40
C PHE A 599 46.59 6.99 -2.60
N ALA A 600 47.54 7.77 -3.10
CA ALA A 600 47.37 9.20 -3.40
C ALA A 600 46.21 9.46 -4.36
N PHE A 601 46.10 8.67 -5.43
CA PHE A 601 45.04 8.83 -6.43
C PHE A 601 43.68 8.41 -5.88
N THR A 602 43.64 7.38 -5.02
CA THR A 602 42.43 7.02 -4.26
C THR A 602 42.00 8.16 -3.33
N CYS A 603 42.94 8.80 -2.65
CA CYS A 603 42.66 9.95 -1.80
C CYS A 603 42.13 11.15 -2.60
N VAL A 604 42.79 11.51 -3.72
CA VAL A 604 42.47 12.74 -4.47
C VAL A 604 41.05 12.73 -5.04
N LYS A 605 40.52 11.54 -5.37
CA LYS A 605 39.13 11.34 -5.80
C LYS A 605 38.08 11.87 -4.82
N HIS A 606 38.40 11.94 -3.52
CA HIS A 606 37.48 12.38 -2.48
C HIS A 606 37.68 13.83 -2.04
N ILE A 607 38.56 14.56 -2.71
CA ILE A 607 38.91 15.95 -2.39
C ILE A 607 38.20 16.88 -3.38
N ARG A 608 37.69 18.02 -2.89
CA ARG A 608 37.01 19.00 -3.74
C ARG A 608 37.97 19.61 -4.75
N SER A 609 37.53 19.71 -6.00
CA SER A 609 38.38 20.16 -7.11
C SER A 609 38.57 21.68 -7.15
N ASN A 610 39.70 22.20 -7.65
CA ASN A 610 40.91 21.47 -8.02
C ASN A 610 41.63 20.93 -6.79
N ALA A 611 42.10 19.68 -6.87
CA ALA A 611 42.72 18.97 -5.75
C ALA A 611 44.15 18.53 -6.04
N ILE A 612 45.01 18.67 -5.02
CA ILE A 612 46.36 18.10 -4.96
C ILE A 612 46.51 17.43 -3.59
N VAL A 613 47.06 16.22 -3.59
CA VAL A 613 47.38 15.51 -2.36
C VAL A 613 48.81 15.01 -2.38
N LEU A 614 49.51 15.22 -1.27
CA LEU A 614 50.83 14.70 -0.96
C LEU A 614 50.65 13.54 0.02
N THR A 615 51.29 12.41 -0.29
CA THR A 615 51.16 11.20 0.53
C THR A 615 52.49 10.47 0.68
N THR A 616 52.59 9.69 1.76
CA THR A 616 53.47 8.51 1.82
C THR A 616 52.75 7.32 1.18
N LYS A 617 53.26 6.09 1.35
CA LYS A 617 52.58 4.89 0.87
C LYS A 617 51.18 4.65 1.47
N ASP A 618 50.90 5.24 2.63
CA ASP A 618 49.81 4.83 3.50
C ASP A 618 49.12 5.97 4.25
N MET A 619 49.57 7.22 4.14
CA MET A 619 48.90 8.36 4.75
C MET A 619 49.05 9.66 3.96
N THR A 620 48.04 10.52 4.07
CA THR A 620 48.11 11.90 3.58
C THR A 620 48.99 12.74 4.49
N VAL A 621 49.88 13.54 3.89
CA VAL A 621 50.75 14.47 4.62
C VAL A 621 50.54 15.93 4.21
N GLY A 622 49.81 16.19 3.13
CA GLY A 622 49.41 17.53 2.73
C GLY A 622 48.25 17.49 1.72
N ILE A 623 47.19 18.26 1.98
CA ILE A 623 46.01 18.32 1.13
C ILE A 623 45.77 19.77 0.70
N GLY A 624 45.72 20.00 -0.60
CA GLY A 624 45.23 21.24 -1.20
C GLY A 624 43.90 20.99 -1.89
N ALA A 625 42.82 21.57 -1.35
CA ALA A 625 41.46 21.30 -1.79
C ALA A 625 40.74 22.57 -2.27
N GLY A 626 39.85 22.42 -3.24
CA GLY A 626 38.82 23.39 -3.61
C GLY A 626 39.35 24.68 -4.24
N GLN A 627 40.51 24.64 -4.90
CA GLN A 627 41.08 25.84 -5.52
C GLN A 627 40.64 26.00 -6.97
N MET A 628 40.57 27.24 -7.46
CA MET A 628 40.30 27.53 -8.87
C MET A 628 41.53 27.25 -9.74
N SER A 629 42.73 27.48 -9.19
CA SER A 629 44.01 27.23 -9.85
C SER A 629 44.69 25.97 -9.33
N ARG A 630 45.32 25.21 -10.24
CA ARG A 630 46.06 23.99 -9.90
C ARG A 630 47.28 24.29 -9.03
N ILE A 631 48.05 25.33 -9.38
CA ILE A 631 49.26 25.71 -8.64
C ILE A 631 48.92 26.17 -7.21
N ASP A 632 47.78 26.83 -7.01
CA ASP A 632 47.31 27.21 -5.67
C ASP A 632 46.98 25.98 -4.80
N SER A 633 46.46 24.91 -5.42
CA SER A 633 46.26 23.64 -4.73
C SER A 633 47.59 23.05 -4.26
N ILE A 634 48.64 23.15 -5.08
CA ILE A 634 49.99 22.71 -4.70
C ILE A 634 50.55 23.57 -3.58
N HIS A 635 50.38 24.89 -3.63
CA HIS A 635 50.80 25.79 -2.56
C HIS A 635 50.12 25.49 -1.23
N MET A 636 48.81 25.18 -1.25
CA MET A 636 48.09 24.76 -0.06
C MET A 636 48.57 23.40 0.46
N ALA A 637 48.81 22.42 -0.43
CA ALA A 637 49.35 21.12 -0.04
C ALA A 637 50.77 21.24 0.57
N ASP A 638 51.64 22.10 0.02
CA ASP A 638 52.96 22.44 0.57
C ASP A 638 52.84 23.08 1.96
N TYR A 639 51.93 24.04 2.12
CA TYR A 639 51.67 24.66 3.42
C TYR A 639 51.23 23.63 4.47
N LYS A 640 50.29 22.75 4.11
CA LYS A 640 49.83 21.65 4.98
C LYS A 640 50.94 20.65 5.30
N TYR A 641 51.78 20.32 4.33
CA TYR A 641 52.93 19.46 4.55
C TYR A 641 53.96 20.07 5.50
N LYS A 642 54.23 21.38 5.39
CA LYS A 642 55.08 22.09 6.37
C LYS A 642 54.48 22.07 7.78
N GLN A 643 53.15 22.18 7.91
CA GLN A 643 52.47 22.00 9.19
C GLN A 643 52.65 20.56 9.71
N TYR A 644 52.48 19.55 8.87
CA TYR A 644 52.71 18.15 9.23
C TYR A 644 54.13 17.94 9.77
N LEU A 645 55.16 18.45 9.07
CA LEU A 645 56.57 18.34 9.46
C LEU A 645 56.91 19.06 10.78
N SER A 646 56.08 20.00 11.25
CA SER A 646 56.28 20.65 12.55
C SER A 646 56.01 19.71 13.74
N SER A 647 55.24 18.65 13.51
CA SER A 647 54.76 17.73 14.55
C SER A 647 55.09 16.25 14.27
N ASN A 648 55.64 15.94 13.09
CA ASN A 648 55.91 14.58 12.64
C ASN A 648 57.28 14.51 11.95
N PRO A 649 57.95 13.34 11.97
CA PRO A 649 59.21 13.16 11.26
C PRO A 649 59.05 13.31 9.75
N LYS A 650 60.10 13.78 9.08
CA LYS A 650 60.13 13.88 7.62
C LYS A 650 60.08 12.47 7.00
N PRO A 651 59.11 12.17 6.11
CA PRO A 651 59.06 10.91 5.39
C PRO A 651 60.31 10.69 4.52
N SER A 652 60.67 9.42 4.29
CA SER A 652 61.78 9.03 3.41
C SER A 652 61.55 9.48 1.97
N PHE A 653 60.31 9.38 1.49
CA PHE A 653 59.84 9.95 0.23
C PHE A 653 58.36 10.34 0.36
N ILE A 654 57.93 11.20 -0.56
CA ILE A 654 56.52 11.53 -0.76
C ILE A 654 56.20 11.53 -2.25
N VAL A 655 54.94 11.26 -2.57
CA VAL A 655 54.39 11.34 -3.93
C VAL A 655 53.25 12.36 -3.99
N MET A 656 52.90 12.80 -5.19
CA MET A 656 51.80 13.74 -5.43
C MET A 656 50.77 13.13 -6.38
N ALA A 657 49.49 13.28 -6.06
CA ALA A 657 48.40 13.04 -7.00
C ALA A 657 47.64 14.33 -7.32
N SER A 658 47.20 14.43 -8.57
CA SER A 658 46.31 15.49 -9.06
C SER A 658 45.03 14.87 -9.62
N ASP A 659 43.87 15.42 -9.25
CA ASP A 659 42.56 14.95 -9.73
C ASP A 659 42.35 15.17 -11.24
N ALA A 660 43.06 16.14 -11.82
CA ALA A 660 43.03 16.57 -13.21
C ALA A 660 44.44 16.89 -13.73
N TYR A 661 44.59 17.09 -15.04
CA TYR A 661 45.91 17.32 -15.64
C TYR A 661 46.56 18.64 -15.16
N PHE A 662 47.89 18.72 -15.27
CA PHE A 662 48.63 19.97 -15.05
C PHE A 662 48.61 20.85 -16.32
N PRO A 663 48.13 22.10 -16.24
CA PRO A 663 48.07 22.97 -17.43
C PRO A 663 49.42 23.57 -17.82
N PHE A 664 50.34 23.72 -16.86
CA PHE A 664 51.66 24.34 -17.04
C PHE A 664 52.73 23.59 -16.24
N ASN A 665 54.00 23.81 -16.59
CA ASN A 665 55.14 23.13 -15.96
C ASN A 665 55.57 23.73 -14.60
N ASP A 666 54.99 24.86 -14.20
CA ASP A 666 55.15 25.51 -12.89
C ASP A 666 54.86 24.56 -11.73
N SER A 667 53.87 23.70 -11.91
CA SER A 667 53.43 22.69 -10.98
C SER A 667 54.50 21.63 -10.72
N ILE A 668 55.28 21.29 -11.74
CA ILE A 668 56.37 20.32 -11.66
C ILE A 668 57.60 20.94 -11.00
N ILE A 669 57.90 22.19 -11.31
CA ILE A 669 58.94 22.97 -10.60
C ILE A 669 58.60 23.01 -9.12
N LYS A 670 57.35 23.33 -8.77
CA LYS A 670 56.92 23.40 -7.38
C LYS A 670 56.95 22.04 -6.68
N ALA A 671 56.55 20.97 -7.36
CA ALA A 671 56.65 19.61 -6.84
C ALA A 671 58.11 19.24 -6.49
N LYS A 672 59.08 19.67 -7.31
CA LYS A 672 60.51 19.45 -7.03
C LYS A 672 60.97 20.17 -5.76
N GLU A 673 60.56 21.43 -5.57
CA GLU A 673 60.89 22.21 -4.38
C GLU A 673 60.37 21.56 -3.09
N ILE A 674 59.18 20.94 -3.15
CA ILE A 674 58.57 20.24 -2.02
C ILE A 674 59.31 18.92 -1.70
N GLY A 675 60.01 18.35 -2.69
CA GLY A 675 60.71 17.07 -2.56
C GLY A 675 59.86 15.86 -3.02
N VAL A 676 58.95 16.07 -3.96
CA VAL A 676 58.15 14.99 -4.57
C VAL A 676 59.02 14.08 -5.43
N SER A 677 58.91 12.78 -5.19
CA SER A 677 59.63 11.73 -5.92
C SER A 677 58.90 11.30 -7.20
N ALA A 678 57.58 11.14 -7.12
CA ALA A 678 56.73 10.70 -8.22
C ALA A 678 55.37 11.42 -8.21
N ILE A 679 54.79 11.58 -9.40
CA ILE A 679 53.51 12.23 -9.65
C ILE A 679 52.57 11.29 -10.40
N ILE A 680 51.29 11.26 -10.02
CA ILE A 680 50.22 10.60 -10.78
C ILE A 680 49.14 11.64 -11.17
N GLN A 681 48.77 11.65 -12.45
CA GLN A 681 47.75 12.54 -12.99
C GLN A 681 47.02 11.90 -14.18
N PRO A 682 45.93 12.49 -14.70
CA PRO A 682 45.20 11.90 -15.83
C PRO A 682 45.92 12.02 -17.18
N GLY A 683 46.59 13.15 -17.43
CA GLY A 683 46.98 13.56 -18.79
C GLY A 683 45.78 14.10 -19.60
N GLY A 684 46.02 14.38 -20.88
CA GLY A 684 45.05 14.95 -21.83
C GLY A 684 45.18 16.46 -22.07
N SER A 685 46.24 17.11 -21.59
CA SER A 685 46.50 18.52 -21.92
C SER A 685 47.15 18.65 -23.29
N VAL A 686 46.81 19.70 -24.04
CA VAL A 686 47.58 20.08 -25.25
C VAL A 686 49.05 20.41 -24.94
N ARG A 687 49.38 20.65 -23.66
CA ARG A 687 50.73 20.92 -23.15
C ARG A 687 51.32 19.78 -22.32
N ASP A 688 50.79 18.57 -22.40
CA ASP A 688 51.32 17.43 -21.62
C ASP A 688 52.81 17.23 -21.86
N GLN A 689 53.28 17.37 -23.10
CA GLN A 689 54.69 17.20 -23.44
C GLN A 689 55.59 18.20 -22.69
N GLU A 690 55.18 19.47 -22.54
CA GLU A 690 55.93 20.49 -21.78
C GLU A 690 56.06 20.11 -20.29
N VAL A 691 54.99 19.56 -19.72
CA VAL A 691 54.93 19.11 -18.33
C VAL A 691 55.79 17.85 -18.12
N ILE A 692 55.71 16.90 -19.05
CA ILE A 692 56.48 15.65 -19.03
C ILE A 692 57.97 15.94 -19.19
N ASP A 693 58.35 16.79 -20.15
CA ASP A 693 59.75 17.15 -20.36
C ASP A 693 60.33 17.88 -19.14
N LYS A 694 59.53 18.72 -18.48
CA LYS A 694 59.96 19.33 -17.22
C LYS A 694 60.13 18.32 -16.09
N ALA A 695 59.28 17.30 -16.03
CA ALA A 695 59.43 16.21 -15.06
C ALA A 695 60.70 15.41 -15.31
N ARG A 696 61.02 15.12 -16.57
CA ARG A 696 62.27 14.46 -16.97
C ARG A 696 63.50 15.31 -16.60
N GLU A 697 63.46 16.62 -16.92
CA GLU A 697 64.52 17.59 -16.59
C GLU A 697 64.80 17.61 -15.08
N LEU A 698 63.76 17.59 -14.25
CA LEU A 698 63.87 17.68 -12.79
C LEU A 698 64.01 16.32 -12.09
N GLY A 699 64.05 15.22 -12.85
CA GLY A 699 64.13 13.86 -12.33
C GLY A 699 62.94 13.46 -11.45
N ILE A 700 61.74 13.93 -11.79
CA ILE A 700 60.48 13.52 -11.15
C ILE A 700 59.83 12.44 -12.01
N LYS A 701 59.49 11.31 -11.39
CA LYS A 701 58.77 10.24 -12.09
C LYS A 701 57.31 10.61 -12.30
N MET A 702 56.72 10.23 -13.41
CA MET A 702 55.33 10.62 -13.72
C MET A 702 54.54 9.49 -14.36
N VAL A 703 53.32 9.30 -13.87
CA VAL A 703 52.34 8.32 -14.36
C VAL A 703 51.09 9.04 -14.88
N LEU A 704 50.62 8.64 -16.07
CA LEU A 704 49.34 9.06 -16.64
C LEU A 704 48.29 7.93 -16.56
N THR A 705 47.10 8.26 -16.04
CA THR A 705 46.00 7.28 -15.83
C THR A 705 44.90 7.33 -16.88
N GLY A 706 44.75 8.46 -17.59
CA GLY A 706 43.62 8.69 -18.50
C GLY A 706 42.25 8.90 -17.82
N ILE A 707 42.18 8.92 -16.49
CA ILE A 707 40.93 9.12 -15.73
C ILE A 707 41.04 10.38 -14.89
N ARG A 708 39.99 11.20 -14.90
CA ARG A 708 39.88 12.43 -14.11
C ARG A 708 38.82 12.28 -13.03
N HIS A 709 39.13 12.66 -11.79
CA HIS A 709 38.21 12.56 -10.64
C HIS A 709 37.78 13.93 -10.13
N PHE A 710 37.05 14.70 -10.94
CA PHE A 710 36.51 15.97 -10.47
C PHE A 710 35.37 15.78 -9.47
N LYS A 711 35.41 16.54 -8.38
CA LYS A 711 34.39 16.52 -7.34
C LYS A 711 33.92 17.92 -6.99
N HIS A 712 32.72 18.26 -7.46
CA HIS A 712 32.02 19.52 -7.16
C HIS A 712 30.91 19.29 -6.14
N SER A 713 30.54 20.33 -5.40
CA SER A 713 29.60 20.29 -4.25
C SER A 713 28.40 19.38 -4.49
#